data_AF-A0AAN7V687-F1
#
_entry.id   AF-A0AAN7V687-F1
#
_cell.length_a   1.000
_cell.length_b   1.000
_cell.length_c   1.000
_cell.angle_alpha   90.00
_cell.angle_beta   90.00
_cell.angle_gamma   90.00
#
_symmetry.space_group_name_H-M   'P 1'
#
loop_
_entity.id
_entity.type
_entity.pdbx_description
1 polymer ?
#
loop_
_entity_poly.entity_id
_entity_poly.type
_entity_poly.pdbx_seq_one_letter_code
_entity_poly.pdbx_strand_id
1 'polypeptide(L)'
;MRSFALFDEFKVSKALYRLGETALKSEVERHMAESDRVETELLVDPAFFTALKDSFPDLVEHVEVIPKRMMATNELSSYRYSAILHLRNGNNPVQVHDISDNDWIDFMEEGLDRQSLLQLLRQRCSAGSTIAVSNIPNSKSILERHVVDSLVKDSIQSAKDRDWLPSIIQEAEKCHSLSALDLQELAQSIGCRVEISWARQHSLRGGLDAVFHHHQPTVAGSRVLFDFPADHAKNASRVLTSRPLRRQLIEKVRGQLHELARDVLPSYMVPHSITVLENMPVTENGKVDRRALVQIASKVVIPRGTKQQPTSAIGKQLQGIWAQVLYVGPSTIGVEDNFFQLGGDSIVAMKAVPLAREIGIQLSVADIFRHPTLEALVESRRTATNEHVESIQPFALLAKSQDIRNEAAVLCDTDPPAIEDAYPCTSLQEGLLSLTAKRPGDYVMQAIFQISPDVDIARFKYAWECVVASTPILRTRIIEHEKLGLIQVVTNEGVAWTEGEELEEYLRKDAMDLMGIGKRLSRFSIVTKRGVSQSRCLVWTIHHALYDGWMLSRIMSFVHDTYNGYTTATGQPGFNVFVKYLLDTQSSDAEAYWQSYLADAEFVPFPTPSALPFYEPVADAVPVTRLAPRVKSEFTMSTMINAVLGILISQYTNVADVIFGTVLSGRDVPLAGIEDIMGPTIATVPTRIRPQKSQTVHEYLRTIQR
;
A
#
# COMPACT_ATOMS: atom_id res chain seq x y z
N MET A 1 -33.40 -22.49 20.64
CA MET A 1 -32.45 -21.74 19.77
C MET A 1 -31.05 -21.95 20.27
N ARG A 2 -30.01 -21.76 19.43
CA ARG A 2 -28.62 -21.78 19.89
C ARG A 2 -28.28 -20.47 20.59
N SER A 3 -27.61 -20.58 21.73
CA SER A 3 -27.22 -19.44 22.54
C SER A 3 -26.12 -18.62 21.88
N PHE A 4 -26.33 -17.31 21.81
CA PHE A 4 -25.26 -16.38 21.46
C PHE A 4 -24.30 -16.14 22.64
N ALA A 5 -24.79 -16.24 23.88
CA ALA A 5 -23.98 -16.07 25.09
C ALA A 5 -22.93 -17.17 25.25
N LEU A 6 -23.19 -18.37 24.71
CA LEU A 6 -22.31 -19.55 24.79
C LEU A 6 -21.66 -19.89 23.44
N PHE A 7 -21.55 -18.89 22.55
CA PHE A 7 -21.08 -19.15 21.20
C PHE A 7 -19.59 -19.49 21.14
N ASP A 8 -18.77 -18.90 22.02
CA ASP A 8 -17.34 -19.22 22.09
C ASP A 8 -17.12 -20.65 22.58
N GLU A 9 -17.86 -21.10 23.60
CA GLU A 9 -17.84 -22.48 24.09
C GLU A 9 -18.27 -23.46 23.01
N PHE A 10 -19.31 -23.13 22.23
CA PHE A 10 -19.73 -23.95 21.09
C PHE A 10 -18.62 -24.07 20.02
N LYS A 11 -17.94 -22.97 19.70
CA LYS A 11 -16.81 -22.99 18.75
C LYS A 11 -15.66 -23.84 19.25
N VAL A 12 -15.34 -23.76 20.54
CA VAL A 12 -14.35 -24.62 21.18
C VAL A 12 -14.75 -26.09 21.05
N SER A 13 -16.00 -26.45 21.38
CA SER A 13 -16.48 -27.83 21.27
C SER A 13 -16.29 -28.40 19.87
N LYS A 14 -16.62 -27.59 18.85
CA LYS A 14 -16.41 -27.95 17.43
C LYS A 14 -14.94 -28.07 17.05
N ALA A 15 -14.07 -27.21 17.59
CA ALA A 15 -12.64 -27.24 17.37
C ALA A 15 -12.02 -28.50 18.00
N LEU A 16 -12.31 -28.78 19.27
CA LEU A 16 -11.83 -29.96 19.99
C LEU A 16 -12.31 -31.26 19.34
N TYR A 17 -13.56 -31.32 18.88
CA TYR A 17 -14.07 -32.47 18.14
C TYR A 17 -13.27 -32.78 16.87
N ARG A 18 -12.74 -31.74 16.20
CA ARG A 18 -11.94 -31.89 14.96
C ARG A 18 -10.46 -32.16 15.23
N LEU A 19 -9.89 -31.46 16.19
CA LEU A 19 -8.44 -31.47 16.47
C LEU A 19 -8.03 -32.59 17.42
N GLY A 20 -8.96 -33.11 18.23
CA GLY A 20 -8.69 -34.12 19.24
C GLY A 20 -8.01 -33.56 20.51
N GLU A 21 -7.64 -34.49 21.40
CA GLU A 21 -7.13 -34.18 22.76
C GLU A 21 -5.70 -33.62 22.80
N THR A 22 -5.00 -33.60 21.66
CA THR A 22 -3.64 -33.04 21.54
C THR A 22 -3.61 -31.69 20.83
N ALA A 23 -4.75 -31.02 20.70
CA ALA A 23 -4.87 -29.75 20.00
C ALA A 23 -4.00 -28.66 20.64
N LEU A 24 -3.27 -27.92 19.80
CA LEU A 24 -2.52 -26.77 20.26
C LEU A 24 -3.44 -25.55 20.40
N LYS A 25 -3.10 -24.64 21.31
CA LYS A 25 -3.85 -23.39 21.55
C LYS A 25 -4.10 -22.59 20.27
N SER A 26 -3.05 -22.40 19.47
CA SER A 26 -3.13 -21.67 18.19
C SER A 26 -3.99 -22.36 17.13
N GLU A 27 -4.18 -23.68 17.21
CA GLU A 27 -5.06 -24.42 16.31
C GLU A 27 -6.52 -24.25 16.69
N VAL A 28 -6.83 -24.26 18.00
CA VAL A 28 -8.17 -23.98 18.52
C VAL A 28 -8.59 -22.55 18.15
N GLU A 29 -7.74 -21.54 18.38
CA GLU A 29 -8.02 -20.15 18.02
C GLU A 29 -8.31 -19.98 16.51
N ARG A 30 -7.53 -20.67 15.66
CA ARG A 30 -7.73 -20.65 14.20
C ARG A 30 -9.08 -21.25 13.81
N HIS A 31 -9.43 -22.41 14.37
CA HIS A 31 -10.71 -23.07 14.10
C HIS A 31 -11.92 -22.27 14.62
N MET A 32 -11.76 -21.56 15.74
CA MET A 32 -12.78 -20.64 16.25
C MET A 32 -12.99 -19.48 15.26
N ALA A 33 -11.91 -18.84 14.78
CA ALA A 33 -11.99 -17.74 13.82
C ALA A 33 -12.61 -18.18 12.46
N GLU A 34 -12.34 -19.40 12.01
CA GLU A 34 -13.01 -19.99 10.85
C GLU A 34 -14.50 -20.24 11.08
N SER A 35 -14.85 -20.77 12.25
CA SER A 35 -16.24 -21.06 12.62
C SER A 35 -17.08 -19.78 12.69
N ASP A 36 -16.51 -18.65 13.12
CA ASP A 36 -17.16 -17.34 13.07
C ASP A 36 -17.54 -16.96 11.62
N ARG A 37 -16.69 -17.25 10.63
CA ARG A 37 -16.94 -16.84 9.24
C ARG A 37 -18.07 -17.61 8.57
N VAL A 38 -18.26 -18.88 8.95
CA VAL A 38 -19.21 -19.80 8.30
C VAL A 38 -20.53 -19.95 9.05
N GLU A 39 -20.65 -19.39 10.26
CA GLU A 39 -21.90 -19.46 11.01
C GLU A 39 -22.99 -18.63 10.33
N THR A 40 -24.05 -19.32 9.90
CA THR A 40 -25.19 -18.73 9.19
C THR A 40 -26.45 -18.72 10.05
N GLU A 41 -26.47 -19.46 11.17
CA GLU A 41 -27.61 -19.50 12.08
C GLU A 41 -27.73 -18.18 12.87
N LEU A 42 -28.96 -17.69 13.03
CA LEU A 42 -29.25 -16.60 13.96
C LEU A 42 -29.16 -17.13 15.39
N LEU A 43 -28.13 -16.70 16.09
CA LEU A 43 -27.93 -16.98 17.51
C LEU A 43 -28.53 -15.84 18.30
N VAL A 44 -29.18 -16.18 19.40
CA VAL A 44 -29.85 -15.20 20.26
C VAL A 44 -29.46 -15.44 21.70
N ASP A 45 -29.01 -14.40 22.38
CA ASP A 45 -28.73 -14.39 23.81
C ASP A 45 -30.06 -14.47 24.58
N PRO A 46 -30.20 -15.33 25.62
CA PRO A 46 -31.44 -15.40 26.40
C PRO A 46 -31.89 -14.08 27.03
N ALA A 47 -30.96 -13.15 27.28
CA ALA A 47 -31.28 -11.80 27.76
C ALA A 47 -32.22 -11.06 26.81
N PHE A 48 -32.19 -11.37 25.51
CA PHE A 48 -33.14 -10.80 24.54
C PHE A 48 -34.59 -11.08 24.91
N PHE A 49 -34.90 -12.32 25.34
CA PHE A 49 -36.28 -12.69 25.69
C PHE A 49 -36.68 -12.16 27.04
N THR A 50 -35.79 -12.26 28.02
CA THR A 50 -36.11 -11.80 29.38
C THR A 50 -36.34 -10.27 29.43
N ALA A 51 -35.66 -9.50 28.57
CA ALA A 51 -35.91 -8.07 28.38
C ALA A 51 -37.30 -7.72 27.82
N LEU A 52 -38.02 -8.68 27.23
CA LEU A 52 -39.36 -8.43 26.67
C LEU A 52 -40.40 -8.15 27.75
N LYS A 53 -40.21 -8.66 28.97
CA LYS A 53 -41.05 -8.35 30.15
C LYS A 53 -41.03 -6.84 30.42
N ASP A 54 -39.86 -6.23 30.38
CA ASP A 54 -39.67 -4.79 30.63
C ASP A 54 -39.99 -3.93 29.41
N SER A 55 -39.71 -4.43 28.21
CA SER A 55 -39.92 -3.70 26.96
C SER A 55 -41.39 -3.66 26.54
N PHE A 56 -42.17 -4.69 26.90
CA PHE A 56 -43.57 -4.84 26.55
C PHE A 56 -44.40 -5.29 27.78
N PRO A 57 -44.45 -4.48 28.85
CA PRO A 57 -45.05 -4.87 30.12
C PRO A 57 -46.57 -5.10 30.03
N ASP A 58 -47.22 -4.52 29.03
CA ASP A 58 -48.66 -4.69 28.76
C ASP A 58 -48.98 -6.01 28.02
N LEU A 59 -47.98 -6.66 27.42
CA LEU A 59 -48.16 -7.86 26.58
C LEU A 59 -47.50 -9.10 27.19
N VAL A 60 -46.30 -8.96 27.74
CA VAL A 60 -45.51 -10.07 28.28
C VAL A 60 -45.57 -10.05 29.80
N GLU A 61 -46.13 -11.10 30.39
CA GLU A 61 -46.30 -11.25 31.84
C GLU A 61 -45.08 -11.89 32.50
N HIS A 62 -44.54 -12.94 31.88
CA HIS A 62 -43.39 -13.69 32.40
C HIS A 62 -42.60 -14.37 31.27
N VAL A 63 -41.32 -14.66 31.52
CA VAL A 63 -40.42 -15.29 30.55
C VAL A 63 -39.59 -16.37 31.24
N GLU A 64 -39.62 -17.59 30.70
CA GLU A 64 -38.76 -18.67 31.15
C GLU A 64 -37.66 -18.96 30.12
N VAL A 65 -36.45 -19.22 30.58
CA VAL A 65 -35.34 -19.72 29.76
C VAL A 65 -34.92 -21.08 30.29
N ILE A 66 -35.20 -22.14 29.54
CA ILE A 66 -35.08 -23.52 30.03
C ILE A 66 -34.00 -24.28 29.25
N PRO A 67 -33.07 -24.98 29.93
CA PRO A 67 -32.12 -25.86 29.27
C PRO A 67 -32.79 -27.14 28.76
N LYS A 68 -32.19 -27.84 27.79
CA LYS A 68 -32.70 -29.14 27.34
C LYS A 68 -32.34 -30.24 28.34
N ARG A 69 -33.35 -31.00 28.78
CA ARG A 69 -33.20 -32.11 29.74
C ARG A 69 -32.99 -33.43 29.00
N MET A 70 -31.82 -33.58 28.38
CA MET A 70 -31.46 -34.78 27.64
C MET A 70 -30.35 -35.54 28.37
N MET A 71 -30.26 -36.86 28.20
CA MET A 71 -29.11 -37.64 28.74
C MET A 71 -27.85 -37.43 27.88
N ALA A 72 -27.98 -37.41 26.56
CA ALA A 72 -26.86 -37.20 25.65
C ALA A 72 -26.20 -35.82 25.81
N THR A 73 -24.89 -35.75 25.64
CA THR A 73 -24.09 -34.51 25.57
C THR A 73 -23.79 -34.22 24.10
N ASN A 74 -24.45 -33.19 23.55
CA ASN A 74 -24.32 -32.78 22.16
C ASN A 74 -24.77 -31.30 22.02
N GLU A 75 -24.72 -30.74 20.81
CA GLU A 75 -25.12 -29.34 20.58
C GLU A 75 -26.50 -29.00 21.16
N LEU A 76 -27.49 -29.89 20.97
CA LEU A 76 -28.87 -29.66 21.41
C LEU A 76 -28.97 -29.54 22.93
N SER A 77 -28.16 -30.29 23.67
CA SER A 77 -28.20 -30.31 25.13
C SER A 77 -27.21 -29.36 25.80
N SER A 78 -26.13 -28.98 25.12
CA SER A 78 -25.07 -28.12 25.65
C SER A 78 -25.21 -26.64 25.29
N TYR A 79 -25.84 -26.30 24.15
CA TYR A 79 -25.84 -24.91 23.64
C TYR A 79 -27.20 -24.41 23.16
N ARG A 80 -28.26 -25.23 23.23
CA ARG A 80 -29.62 -24.82 22.86
C ARG A 80 -30.54 -24.71 24.06
N TYR A 81 -31.31 -23.62 24.11
CA TYR A 81 -32.32 -23.36 25.13
C TYR A 81 -33.70 -23.19 24.51
N SER A 82 -34.73 -23.24 25.36
CA SER A 82 -36.11 -22.88 25.00
C SER A 82 -36.46 -21.59 25.75
N ALA A 83 -37.01 -20.61 25.04
CA ALA A 83 -37.63 -19.44 25.67
C ALA A 83 -39.14 -19.61 25.63
N ILE A 84 -39.80 -19.50 26.77
CA ILE A 84 -41.27 -19.57 26.88
C ILE A 84 -41.76 -18.18 27.30
N LEU A 85 -42.66 -17.62 26.52
CA LEU A 85 -43.27 -16.31 26.77
C LEU A 85 -44.69 -16.53 27.29
N HIS A 86 -44.97 -16.02 28.48
CA HIS A 86 -46.31 -15.98 29.04
C HIS A 86 -46.92 -14.63 28.70
N LEU A 87 -47.97 -14.64 27.88
CA LEU A 87 -48.65 -13.43 27.44
C LEU A 87 -49.79 -13.09 28.39
N ARG A 88 -49.99 -11.80 28.66
CA ARG A 88 -51.14 -11.34 29.46
C ARG A 88 -52.43 -11.68 28.72
N ASN A 89 -53.31 -12.44 29.38
CA ASN A 89 -54.63 -12.75 28.86
C ASN A 89 -55.68 -12.36 29.90
N GLY A 90 -56.54 -11.41 29.57
CA GLY A 90 -57.23 -10.49 30.48
C GLY A 90 -58.15 -11.05 31.58
N ASN A 91 -58.18 -12.36 31.86
CA ASN A 91 -59.04 -12.95 32.88
C ASN A 91 -58.36 -13.88 33.90
N ASN A 92 -57.07 -14.23 33.79
CA ASN A 92 -56.36 -15.00 34.82
C ASN A 92 -54.85 -14.67 34.82
N PRO A 93 -54.34 -13.88 35.78
CA PRO A 93 -52.91 -13.60 35.90
C PRO A 93 -52.14 -14.89 36.23
N VAL A 94 -50.94 -14.99 35.68
CA VAL A 94 -50.04 -16.12 35.90
C VAL A 94 -49.43 -15.97 37.30
N GLN A 95 -49.63 -16.96 38.17
CA GLN A 95 -49.03 -16.95 39.51
C GLN A 95 -47.54 -17.27 39.42
N VAL A 96 -46.70 -16.28 39.70
CA VAL A 96 -45.24 -16.39 39.78
C VAL A 96 -44.81 -16.23 41.23
N HIS A 97 -43.97 -17.14 41.72
CA HIS A 97 -43.41 -17.10 43.06
C HIS A 97 -42.09 -16.33 43.08
N ASP A 98 -42.00 -15.28 43.89
CA ASP A 98 -40.76 -14.52 44.08
C ASP A 98 -39.85 -15.20 45.10
N ILE A 99 -38.55 -15.07 44.89
CA ILE A 99 -37.49 -15.51 45.80
C ILE A 99 -36.68 -14.26 46.16
N SER A 100 -36.50 -13.99 47.45
CA SER A 100 -35.69 -12.86 47.89
C SER A 100 -34.24 -13.03 47.45
N ASP A 101 -33.57 -11.96 47.05
CA ASP A 101 -32.17 -12.01 46.60
C ASP A 101 -31.22 -12.63 47.65
N ASN A 102 -31.53 -12.48 48.94
CA ASN A 102 -30.74 -13.03 50.05
C ASN A 102 -30.97 -14.53 50.31
N ASP A 103 -31.97 -15.15 49.67
CA ASP A 103 -32.33 -16.55 49.87
C ASP A 103 -31.61 -17.50 48.89
N TRP A 104 -30.86 -16.95 47.93
CA TRP A 104 -30.09 -17.72 46.97
C TRP A 104 -28.80 -18.25 47.57
N ILE A 105 -28.59 -19.56 47.46
CA ILE A 105 -27.34 -20.23 47.83
C ILE A 105 -26.47 -20.32 46.57
N ASP A 106 -25.29 -19.71 46.55
CA ASP A 106 -24.36 -19.83 45.43
C ASP A 106 -23.61 -21.17 45.52
N PHE A 107 -23.80 -22.02 44.50
CA PHE A 107 -23.23 -23.37 44.48
C PHE A 107 -21.70 -23.37 44.49
N MET A 108 -21.07 -22.39 43.84
CA MET A 108 -19.62 -22.30 43.71
C MET A 108 -18.99 -21.65 44.95
N GLU A 109 -19.58 -20.58 45.49
CA GLU A 109 -19.05 -19.92 46.69
C GLU A 109 -19.13 -20.83 47.93
N GLU A 110 -20.20 -21.62 48.04
CA GLU A 110 -20.37 -22.59 49.13
C GLU A 110 -19.62 -23.92 48.89
N GLY A 111 -18.92 -24.06 47.77
CA GLY A 111 -18.14 -25.25 47.44
C GLY A 111 -18.98 -26.53 47.36
N LEU A 112 -20.22 -26.42 46.87
CA LEU A 112 -21.14 -27.53 46.81
C LEU A 112 -20.73 -28.53 45.71
N ASP A 113 -21.11 -29.77 45.93
CA ASP A 113 -21.06 -30.88 45.00
C ASP A 113 -22.40 -31.63 45.01
N ARG A 114 -22.52 -32.71 44.23
CA ARG A 114 -23.76 -33.49 44.16
C ARG A 114 -24.21 -34.02 45.53
N GLN A 115 -23.27 -34.43 46.38
CA GLN A 115 -23.55 -35.12 47.63
C GLN A 115 -23.90 -34.14 48.76
N SER A 116 -23.13 -33.07 48.89
CA SER A 116 -23.38 -31.96 49.81
C SER A 116 -24.67 -31.21 49.46
N LEU A 117 -24.98 -31.01 48.18
CA LEU A 117 -26.27 -30.47 47.75
C LEU A 117 -27.42 -31.40 48.15
N LEU A 118 -27.30 -32.72 47.92
CA LEU A 118 -28.32 -33.68 48.35
C LEU A 118 -28.54 -33.63 49.87
N GLN A 119 -27.46 -33.51 50.65
CA GLN A 119 -27.54 -33.40 52.10
C GLN A 119 -28.22 -32.10 52.53
N LEU A 120 -27.88 -30.97 51.91
CA LEU A 120 -28.50 -29.67 52.15
C LEU A 120 -30.00 -29.73 51.87
N LEU A 121 -30.38 -30.32 50.73
CA LEU A 121 -31.79 -30.49 50.37
C LEU A 121 -32.52 -31.40 51.37
N ARG A 122 -31.93 -32.52 51.82
CA ARG A 122 -32.55 -33.39 52.84
C ARG A 122 -32.75 -32.69 54.19
N GLN A 123 -31.85 -31.80 54.57
CA GLN A 123 -31.92 -31.08 55.84
C GLN A 123 -32.96 -29.95 55.81
N ARG A 124 -33.09 -29.26 54.67
CA ARG A 124 -33.86 -28.01 54.58
C ARG A 124 -35.16 -28.12 53.78
N CYS A 125 -35.36 -29.17 52.98
CA CYS A 125 -36.53 -29.34 52.12
C CYS A 125 -37.64 -30.07 52.89
N SER A 126 -38.47 -29.31 53.61
CA SER A 126 -39.66 -29.78 54.32
C SER A 126 -40.93 -29.33 53.59
N ALA A 127 -42.10 -29.81 54.03
CA ALA A 127 -43.38 -29.40 53.45
C ALA A 127 -43.59 -27.88 53.64
N GLY A 128 -43.44 -27.11 52.56
CA GLY A 128 -43.61 -25.65 52.53
C GLY A 128 -42.33 -24.84 52.34
N SER A 129 -41.14 -25.44 52.38
CA SER A 129 -39.88 -24.72 52.13
C SER A 129 -39.49 -24.71 50.65
N THR A 130 -38.86 -23.62 50.23
CA THR A 130 -38.27 -23.43 48.90
C THR A 130 -36.77 -23.25 49.07
N ILE A 131 -35.95 -23.95 48.29
CA ILE A 131 -34.49 -23.82 48.31
C ILE A 131 -34.04 -23.37 46.93
N ALA A 132 -33.50 -22.16 46.86
CA ALA A 132 -32.99 -21.56 45.64
C ALA A 132 -31.46 -21.71 45.61
N VAL A 133 -30.94 -22.31 44.55
CA VAL A 133 -29.51 -22.53 44.34
C VAL A 133 -29.11 -21.89 43.03
N SER A 134 -28.11 -21.02 43.06
CA SER A 134 -27.61 -20.29 41.90
C SER A 134 -26.21 -20.74 41.49
N ASN A 135 -25.79 -20.34 40.29
CA ASN A 135 -24.40 -20.49 39.82
C ASN A 135 -23.91 -21.95 39.79
N ILE A 136 -24.80 -22.90 39.47
CA ILE A 136 -24.47 -24.31 39.36
C ILE A 136 -23.76 -24.52 38.01
N PRO A 137 -22.46 -24.88 37.95
CA PRO A 137 -21.79 -25.07 36.66
C PRO A 137 -22.43 -26.22 35.89
N ASN A 138 -22.70 -25.99 34.60
CA ASN A 138 -23.31 -27.01 33.74
C ASN A 138 -22.26 -28.02 33.29
N SER A 139 -22.39 -29.27 33.74
CA SER A 139 -21.44 -30.35 33.42
C SER A 139 -21.31 -30.62 31.91
N LYS A 140 -22.30 -30.22 31.12
CA LYS A 140 -22.33 -30.42 29.66
C LYS A 140 -21.49 -29.45 28.83
N SER A 141 -20.96 -28.40 29.45
CA SER A 141 -20.15 -27.38 28.78
C SER A 141 -18.95 -26.94 29.64
N ILE A 142 -18.63 -27.70 30.68
CA ILE A 142 -17.64 -27.29 31.68
C ILE A 142 -16.23 -27.25 31.09
N LEU A 143 -15.88 -28.24 30.27
CA LEU A 143 -14.58 -28.27 29.60
C LEU A 143 -14.41 -27.05 28.69
N GLU A 144 -15.39 -26.77 27.84
CA GLU A 144 -15.31 -25.65 26.90
C GLU A 144 -15.24 -24.29 27.62
N ARG A 145 -15.94 -24.13 28.75
CA ARG A 145 -15.82 -22.94 29.60
C ARG A 145 -14.38 -22.73 30.08
N HIS A 146 -13.72 -23.77 30.58
CA HIS A 146 -12.34 -23.66 31.04
C HIS A 146 -11.36 -23.37 29.89
N VAL A 147 -11.60 -23.94 28.71
CA VAL A 147 -10.79 -23.63 27.53
C VAL A 147 -10.95 -22.17 27.13
N VAL A 148 -12.18 -21.65 27.01
CA VAL A 148 -12.44 -20.23 26.70
C VAL A 148 -11.74 -19.31 27.71
N ASP A 149 -11.81 -19.62 28.99
CA ASP A 149 -11.13 -18.87 30.05
C ASP A 149 -9.62 -18.79 29.86
N SER A 150 -8.99 -19.90 29.47
CA SER A 150 -7.55 -19.97 29.22
C SER A 150 -7.13 -19.15 27.98
N LEU A 151 -8.01 -19.03 26.98
CA LEU A 151 -7.76 -18.22 25.80
C LEU A 151 -7.77 -16.71 26.13
N VAL A 152 -8.59 -16.29 27.10
CA VAL A 152 -8.70 -14.89 27.51
C VAL A 152 -7.58 -14.46 28.49
N LYS A 153 -7.07 -15.38 29.33
CA LYS A 153 -6.13 -15.06 30.43
C LYS A 153 -4.65 -14.87 30.01
N ASP A 154 -4.27 -15.17 28.77
CA ASP A 154 -2.86 -15.35 28.37
C ASP A 154 -2.40 -14.38 27.26
N SER A 155 -2.26 -13.10 27.58
CA SER A 155 -1.37 -12.21 26.82
C SER A 155 0.10 -12.32 27.28
N ILE A 156 0.42 -13.03 28.37
CA ILE A 156 1.78 -13.12 28.94
C ILE A 156 1.98 -14.44 29.73
N GLN A 157 2.26 -15.57 29.07
CA GLN A 157 3.27 -16.57 29.48
C GLN A 157 3.26 -17.80 28.57
N SER A 158 4.44 -18.16 28.08
CA SER A 158 4.71 -19.37 27.30
C SER A 158 4.73 -20.60 28.21
N ALA A 159 3.57 -21.15 28.55
CA ALA A 159 3.51 -22.57 28.87
C ALA A 159 3.91 -23.35 27.60
N LYS A 160 4.61 -24.48 27.75
CA LYS A 160 4.93 -25.34 26.60
C LYS A 160 3.62 -25.76 25.95
N ASP A 161 3.37 -25.28 24.72
CA ASP A 161 2.12 -25.42 23.95
C ASP A 161 1.48 -26.83 23.94
N ARG A 162 2.28 -27.88 24.21
CA ARG A 162 1.82 -29.28 24.22
C ARG A 162 1.08 -29.72 25.48
N ASP A 163 1.31 -29.08 26.63
CA ASP A 163 0.69 -29.49 27.91
C ASP A 163 -0.54 -28.62 28.28
N TRP A 164 -0.89 -27.65 27.44
CA TRP A 164 -1.97 -26.69 27.67
C TRP A 164 -3.35 -27.36 27.81
N LEU A 165 -3.79 -28.11 26.79
CA LEU A 165 -5.11 -28.75 26.79
C LEU A 165 -5.24 -29.85 27.87
N PRO A 166 -4.25 -30.75 28.08
CA PRO A 166 -4.31 -31.72 29.18
C PRO A 166 -4.45 -31.08 30.56
N SER A 167 -3.76 -29.96 30.82
CA SER A 167 -3.89 -29.22 32.09
C SER A 167 -5.32 -28.69 32.30
N ILE A 168 -5.92 -28.16 31.24
CA ILE A 168 -7.28 -27.62 31.27
C ILE A 168 -8.32 -28.72 31.48
N ILE A 169 -8.15 -29.86 30.83
CA ILE A 169 -9.01 -31.04 31.04
C ILE A 169 -9.00 -31.43 32.53
N GLN A 170 -7.81 -31.49 33.13
CA GLN A 170 -7.68 -31.83 34.55
C GLN A 170 -8.32 -30.78 35.48
N GLU A 171 -8.27 -29.49 35.14
CA GLU A 171 -8.96 -28.44 35.89
C GLU A 171 -10.48 -28.55 35.77
N ALA A 172 -10.99 -28.83 34.58
CA ALA A 172 -12.42 -29.00 34.33
C ALA A 172 -12.98 -30.22 35.08
N GLU A 173 -12.23 -31.33 35.15
CA GLU A 173 -12.61 -32.54 35.91
C GLU A 173 -12.70 -32.30 37.42
N LYS A 174 -11.91 -31.36 37.96
CA LYS A 174 -11.95 -30.99 39.38
C LYS A 174 -13.13 -30.06 39.71
N CYS A 175 -13.76 -29.45 38.71
CA CYS A 175 -14.87 -28.53 38.93
C CYS A 175 -16.17 -29.30 39.19
N HIS A 176 -16.73 -29.16 40.40
CA HIS A 176 -18.05 -29.71 40.70
C HIS A 176 -19.10 -29.06 39.81
N SER A 177 -19.80 -29.89 39.05
CA SER A 177 -20.78 -29.45 38.05
C SER A 177 -21.95 -30.44 37.98
N LEU A 178 -23.13 -29.94 37.60
CA LEU A 178 -24.36 -30.71 37.50
C LEU A 178 -25.10 -30.34 36.23
N SER A 179 -25.70 -31.32 35.55
CA SER A 179 -26.60 -31.08 34.44
C SER A 179 -28.02 -30.83 34.94
N ALA A 180 -28.88 -30.29 34.06
CA ALA A 180 -30.30 -30.16 34.34
C ALA A 180 -30.99 -31.50 34.65
N LEU A 181 -30.44 -32.63 34.16
CA LEU A 181 -30.94 -33.95 34.47
C LEU A 181 -30.54 -34.38 35.88
N ASP A 182 -29.28 -34.14 36.28
CA ASP A 182 -28.79 -34.45 37.63
C ASP A 182 -29.61 -33.73 38.71
N LEU A 183 -29.95 -32.46 38.47
CA LEU A 183 -30.79 -31.66 39.37
C LEU A 183 -32.21 -32.24 39.49
N GLN A 184 -32.76 -32.76 38.38
CA GLN A 184 -34.07 -33.40 38.38
C GLN A 184 -34.04 -34.74 39.14
N GLU A 185 -33.00 -35.55 38.94
CA GLU A 185 -32.82 -36.81 39.68
C GLU A 185 -32.64 -36.57 41.18
N LEU A 186 -31.87 -35.55 41.55
CA LEU A 186 -31.70 -35.12 42.94
C LEU A 186 -33.05 -34.77 43.57
N ALA A 187 -33.86 -33.93 42.91
CA ALA A 187 -35.19 -33.56 43.38
C ALA A 187 -36.11 -34.78 43.55
N GLN A 188 -36.13 -35.68 42.56
CA GLN A 188 -36.92 -36.91 42.60
C GLN A 188 -36.50 -37.83 43.77
N SER A 189 -35.20 -37.92 44.05
CA SER A 189 -34.67 -38.79 45.12
C SER A 189 -35.10 -38.38 46.54
N ILE A 190 -35.57 -37.14 46.70
CA ILE A 190 -36.05 -36.59 47.98
C ILE A 190 -37.54 -36.24 47.96
N GLY A 191 -38.25 -36.55 46.87
CA GLY A 191 -39.70 -36.35 46.75
C GLY A 191 -40.14 -34.90 46.46
N CYS A 192 -39.23 -34.02 46.02
CA CYS A 192 -39.56 -32.64 45.66
C CYS A 192 -39.53 -32.40 44.15
N ARG A 193 -39.91 -31.19 43.71
CA ARG A 193 -39.83 -30.73 42.32
C ARG A 193 -38.71 -29.71 42.16
N VAL A 194 -38.21 -29.57 40.93
CA VAL A 194 -37.21 -28.56 40.59
C VAL A 194 -37.59 -27.80 39.32
N GLU A 195 -37.56 -26.47 39.44
CA GLU A 195 -37.60 -25.56 38.31
C GLU A 195 -36.20 -25.02 38.04
N ILE A 196 -35.79 -24.99 36.77
CA ILE A 196 -34.42 -24.69 36.37
C ILE A 196 -34.46 -23.58 35.34
N SER A 197 -33.73 -22.51 35.62
CA SER A 197 -33.51 -21.41 34.69
C SER A 197 -32.09 -21.44 34.15
N TRP A 198 -32.00 -21.05 32.89
CA TRP A 198 -30.74 -20.84 32.18
C TRP A 198 -30.71 -19.44 31.56
N ALA A 199 -31.29 -18.46 32.24
CA ALA A 199 -31.37 -17.07 31.79
C ALA A 199 -30.06 -16.30 31.93
N ARG A 200 -29.22 -16.64 32.93
CA ARG A 200 -27.94 -15.96 33.24
C ARG A 200 -26.72 -16.59 32.56
N GLN A 201 -26.84 -16.92 31.28
CA GLN A 201 -25.79 -17.65 30.57
C GLN A 201 -24.48 -16.86 30.43
N HIS A 202 -24.53 -15.54 30.43
CA HIS A 202 -23.30 -14.74 30.33
C HIS A 202 -22.70 -14.49 31.71
N SER A 203 -23.48 -14.01 32.68
CA SER A 203 -22.94 -13.71 34.02
C SER A 203 -22.47 -14.96 34.76
N LEU A 204 -23.15 -16.09 34.58
CA LEU A 204 -22.78 -17.37 35.19
C LEU A 204 -21.97 -18.28 34.26
N ARG A 205 -21.57 -17.80 33.07
CA ARG A 205 -20.79 -18.55 32.07
C ARG A 205 -21.35 -19.96 31.81
N GLY A 206 -22.61 -19.99 31.39
CA GLY A 206 -23.36 -21.22 31.12
C GLY A 206 -23.87 -21.96 32.35
N GLY A 207 -23.67 -21.43 33.56
CA GLY A 207 -24.23 -21.98 34.80
C GLY A 207 -25.76 -21.95 34.86
N LEU A 208 -26.32 -22.81 35.69
CA LEU A 208 -27.74 -23.01 35.91
C LEU A 208 -28.18 -22.43 37.25
N ASP A 209 -29.43 -21.98 37.30
CA ASP A 209 -30.13 -21.64 38.53
C ASP A 209 -31.27 -22.64 38.74
N ALA A 210 -31.46 -23.11 39.97
CA ALA A 210 -32.43 -24.15 40.30
C ALA A 210 -33.20 -23.81 41.58
N VAL A 211 -34.50 -24.08 41.57
CA VAL A 211 -35.39 -23.88 42.71
C VAL A 211 -36.06 -25.20 43.05
N PHE A 212 -35.75 -25.73 44.22
CA PHE A 212 -36.32 -26.97 44.75
C PHE A 212 -37.51 -26.66 45.66
N HIS A 213 -38.66 -27.29 45.42
CA HIS A 213 -39.91 -26.95 46.11
C HIS A 213 -40.93 -28.09 46.19
N HIS A 214 -41.93 -27.90 47.04
CA HIS A 214 -43.11 -28.79 47.18
C HIS A 214 -44.43 -28.13 46.76
N HIS A 215 -44.42 -26.90 46.25
CA HIS A 215 -45.63 -26.21 45.78
C HIS A 215 -46.42 -27.02 44.76
N GLN A 216 -47.75 -26.99 44.90
CA GLN A 216 -48.66 -27.56 43.91
C GLN A 216 -49.13 -26.48 42.93
N PRO A 217 -49.28 -26.81 41.63
CA PRO A 217 -49.76 -25.86 40.64
C PRO A 217 -51.21 -25.48 40.92
N THR A 218 -51.55 -24.20 40.73
CA THR A 218 -52.89 -23.65 40.96
C THR A 218 -53.93 -24.20 39.99
N VAL A 219 -53.51 -24.64 38.80
CA VAL A 219 -54.35 -25.32 37.80
C VAL A 219 -53.82 -26.72 37.55
N ALA A 220 -54.68 -27.74 37.59
CA ALA A 220 -54.30 -29.12 37.31
C ALA A 220 -53.67 -29.24 35.91
N GLY A 221 -52.41 -29.69 35.84
CA GLY A 221 -51.64 -29.80 34.60
C GLY A 221 -50.74 -28.61 34.27
N SER A 222 -50.81 -27.51 35.03
CA SER A 222 -49.87 -26.37 34.89
C SER A 222 -48.57 -26.57 35.70
N ARG A 223 -47.53 -25.81 35.38
CA ARG A 223 -46.24 -25.81 36.11
C ARG A 223 -46.25 -24.69 37.16
N VAL A 224 -45.44 -24.84 38.21
CA VAL A 224 -45.18 -23.77 39.17
C VAL A 224 -44.12 -22.86 38.57
N LEU A 225 -44.32 -21.55 38.66
CA LEU A 225 -43.43 -20.55 38.06
C LEU A 225 -42.72 -19.76 39.16
N PHE A 226 -41.46 -19.44 38.93
CA PHE A 226 -40.64 -18.63 39.84
C PHE A 226 -39.99 -17.49 39.07
N ASP A 227 -39.81 -16.34 39.73
CA ASP A 227 -39.03 -15.24 39.16
C ASP A 227 -37.55 -15.53 39.38
N PHE A 228 -36.85 -15.89 38.29
CA PHE A 228 -35.42 -16.14 38.31
C PHE A 228 -34.65 -14.86 37.95
N PRO A 229 -33.46 -14.65 38.54
CA PRO A 229 -32.56 -13.59 38.09
C PRO A 229 -32.20 -13.73 36.60
N ALA A 230 -32.01 -12.61 35.90
CA ALA A 230 -31.71 -12.59 34.47
C ALA A 230 -30.67 -11.52 34.08
N ASP A 231 -29.97 -11.73 32.96
CA ASP A 231 -28.87 -10.86 32.53
C ASP A 231 -29.30 -9.52 31.91
N HIS A 232 -30.57 -9.38 31.47
CA HIS A 232 -31.04 -8.18 30.75
C HIS A 232 -31.02 -6.91 31.60
N ALA A 233 -31.33 -7.02 32.91
CA ALA A 233 -31.38 -5.88 33.82
C ALA A 233 -30.02 -5.20 34.03
N LYS A 234 -28.90 -5.86 33.70
CA LYS A 234 -27.56 -5.36 34.00
C LYS A 234 -26.81 -4.75 32.80
N ASN A 235 -27.31 -4.82 31.56
CA ASN A 235 -26.52 -4.42 30.38
C ASN A 235 -27.35 -3.94 29.17
N ALA A 236 -27.65 -2.64 29.09
CA ALA A 236 -28.40 -2.03 27.97
C ALA A 236 -27.60 -1.87 26.65
N SER A 237 -26.27 -2.00 26.67
CA SER A 237 -25.39 -1.68 25.52
C SER A 237 -24.86 -2.90 24.75
N ARG A 238 -25.25 -4.12 25.12
CA ARG A 238 -24.68 -5.36 24.56
C ARG A 238 -25.43 -5.83 23.31
N VAL A 239 -24.71 -6.35 22.32
CA VAL A 239 -25.30 -7.04 21.16
C VAL A 239 -25.83 -8.41 21.62
N LEU A 240 -27.13 -8.65 21.43
CA LEU A 240 -27.81 -9.88 21.90
C LEU A 240 -28.00 -10.94 20.80
N THR A 241 -27.46 -10.73 19.59
CA THR A 241 -27.65 -11.63 18.45
C THR A 241 -26.43 -11.70 17.55
N SER A 242 -26.20 -12.83 16.85
CA SER A 242 -25.08 -13.00 15.92
C SER A 242 -25.17 -12.20 14.61
N ARG A 243 -26.36 -11.67 14.24
CA ARG A 243 -26.61 -10.87 13.02
C ARG A 243 -25.96 -11.41 11.72
N PRO A 244 -26.16 -12.70 11.35
CA PRO A 244 -25.41 -13.35 10.27
C PRO A 244 -25.63 -12.70 8.89
N LEU A 245 -26.86 -12.28 8.57
CA LEU A 245 -27.18 -11.58 7.32
C LEU A 245 -26.42 -10.25 7.17
N ARG A 246 -26.24 -9.54 8.27
CA ARG A 246 -25.50 -8.27 8.26
C ARG A 246 -24.02 -8.48 7.96
N ARG A 247 -23.43 -9.54 8.52
CA ARG A 247 -22.05 -9.94 8.23
C ARG A 247 -21.90 -10.29 6.74
N GLN A 248 -22.80 -11.11 6.20
CA GLN A 248 -22.80 -11.45 4.76
C GLN A 248 -22.95 -10.21 3.86
N LEU A 249 -23.83 -9.28 4.22
CA LEU A 249 -24.01 -8.03 3.50
C LEU A 249 -22.73 -7.18 3.52
N ILE A 250 -22.08 -7.05 4.69
CA ILE A 250 -20.82 -6.30 4.83
C ILE A 250 -19.72 -6.90 3.95
N GLU A 251 -19.56 -8.23 3.93
CA GLU A 251 -18.55 -8.87 3.07
C GLU A 251 -18.86 -8.69 1.58
N LYS A 252 -20.13 -8.84 1.19
CA LYS A 252 -20.55 -8.59 -0.20
C LYS A 252 -20.27 -7.15 -0.63
N VAL A 253 -20.68 -6.17 0.18
CA VAL A 253 -20.45 -4.75 -0.09
C VAL A 253 -18.95 -4.44 -0.14
N ARG A 254 -18.15 -5.00 0.78
CA ARG A 254 -16.69 -4.85 0.77
C ARG A 254 -16.08 -5.36 -0.53
N GLY A 255 -16.48 -6.54 -0.99
CA GLY A 255 -16.01 -7.12 -2.25
C GLY A 255 -16.32 -6.23 -3.44
N GLN A 256 -17.57 -5.76 -3.55
CA GLN A 256 -18.02 -4.87 -4.62
C GLN A 256 -17.29 -3.52 -4.60
N LEU A 257 -17.04 -2.94 -3.42
CA LEU A 257 -16.29 -1.68 -3.29
C LEU A 257 -14.83 -1.84 -3.71
N HIS A 258 -14.18 -2.95 -3.37
CA HIS A 258 -12.82 -3.22 -3.83
C HIS A 258 -12.73 -3.46 -5.34
N GLU A 259 -13.75 -4.05 -5.94
CA GLU A 259 -13.84 -4.23 -7.39
C GLU A 259 -14.01 -2.86 -8.09
N LEU A 260 -15.02 -2.09 -7.67
CA LEU A 260 -15.26 -0.75 -8.18
C LEU A 260 -14.04 0.16 -8.02
N ALA A 261 -13.38 0.14 -6.86
CA ALA A 261 -12.17 0.93 -6.61
C ALA A 261 -11.02 0.52 -7.55
N ARG A 262 -10.85 -0.77 -7.83
CA ARG A 262 -9.82 -1.25 -8.78
C ARG A 262 -10.12 -0.85 -10.22
N ASP A 263 -11.40 -0.69 -10.57
CA ASP A 263 -11.82 -0.30 -11.91
C ASP A 263 -11.64 1.19 -12.19
N VAL A 264 -11.65 2.04 -11.15
CA VAL A 264 -11.62 3.51 -11.33
C VAL A 264 -10.40 4.20 -10.72
N LEU A 265 -9.59 3.48 -9.91
CA LEU A 265 -8.41 4.02 -9.25
C LEU A 265 -7.14 3.23 -9.62
N PRO A 266 -5.97 3.89 -9.64
CA PRO A 266 -4.68 3.20 -9.66
C PRO A 266 -4.49 2.29 -8.45
N SER A 267 -3.65 1.26 -8.61
CA SER A 267 -3.26 0.30 -7.56
C SER A 267 -2.91 0.97 -6.22
N TYR A 268 -2.12 2.05 -6.24
CA TYR A 268 -1.66 2.76 -5.04
C TYR A 268 -2.75 3.60 -4.35
N MET A 269 -3.87 3.89 -5.03
CA MET A 269 -5.02 4.60 -4.46
C MET A 269 -6.10 3.65 -3.92
N VAL A 270 -6.06 2.36 -4.28
CA VAL A 270 -7.01 1.37 -3.78
C VAL A 270 -6.69 1.06 -2.30
N PRO A 271 -7.61 1.30 -1.35
CA PRO A 271 -7.38 1.00 0.05
C PRO A 271 -7.08 -0.49 0.25
N HIS A 272 -6.11 -0.81 1.11
CA HIS A 272 -5.76 -2.20 1.44
C HIS A 272 -6.91 -2.91 2.20
N SER A 273 -7.71 -2.15 2.95
CA SER A 273 -8.86 -2.65 3.67
C SER A 273 -9.99 -1.63 3.71
N ILE A 274 -11.23 -2.12 3.74
CA ILE A 274 -12.43 -1.31 3.85
C ILE A 274 -13.22 -1.81 5.06
N THR A 275 -13.31 -0.97 6.09
CA THR A 275 -14.06 -1.24 7.32
C THR A 275 -15.43 -0.58 7.25
N VAL A 276 -16.50 -1.37 7.39
CA VAL A 276 -17.87 -0.85 7.42
C VAL A 276 -18.22 -0.50 8.86
N LEU A 277 -18.72 0.71 9.08
CA LEU A 277 -19.11 1.23 10.38
C LEU A 277 -20.62 1.43 10.43
N GLU A 278 -21.23 1.34 11.61
CA GLU A 278 -22.65 1.70 11.76
C GLU A 278 -22.82 3.23 11.69
N ASN A 279 -21.96 3.95 12.40
CA ASN A 279 -21.92 5.40 12.47
C ASN A 279 -20.47 5.87 12.50
N MET A 280 -20.21 7.06 11.94
CA MET A 280 -18.87 7.65 11.99
C MET A 280 -18.60 8.16 13.41
N PRO A 281 -17.51 7.72 14.09
CA PRO A 281 -17.17 8.24 15.40
C PRO A 281 -16.75 9.71 15.26
N VAL A 282 -17.29 10.56 16.13
CA VAL A 282 -17.03 11.99 16.17
C VAL A 282 -16.58 12.39 17.57
N THR A 283 -15.69 13.37 17.62
CA THR A 283 -15.30 14.08 18.85
C THR A 283 -16.45 14.97 19.34
N GLU A 284 -16.35 15.47 20.57
CA GLU A 284 -17.34 16.42 21.14
C GLU A 284 -17.56 17.66 20.26
N ASN A 285 -16.55 18.04 19.46
CA ASN A 285 -16.62 19.16 18.51
C ASN A 285 -17.20 18.78 17.13
N GLY A 286 -17.76 17.58 16.98
CA GLY A 286 -18.36 17.09 15.73
C GLY A 286 -17.38 16.70 14.62
N LYS A 287 -16.07 16.76 14.86
CA LYS A 287 -15.04 16.30 13.91
C LYS A 287 -14.86 14.78 14.01
N VAL A 288 -14.53 14.12 12.90
CA VAL A 288 -14.22 12.68 12.88
C VAL A 288 -13.11 12.33 13.86
N ASP A 289 -13.38 11.38 14.76
CA ASP A 289 -12.40 10.86 15.72
C ASP A 289 -11.54 9.76 15.06
N ARG A 290 -10.37 10.16 14.57
CA ARG A 290 -9.41 9.25 13.94
C ARG A 290 -8.83 8.23 14.92
N ARG A 291 -8.71 8.53 16.22
CA ARG A 291 -8.16 7.58 17.20
C ARG A 291 -9.15 6.43 17.44
N ALA A 292 -10.43 6.77 17.58
CA ALA A 292 -11.50 5.78 17.66
C ALA A 292 -11.53 4.88 16.40
N LEU A 293 -11.38 5.47 15.20
CA LEU A 293 -11.31 4.70 13.95
C LEU A 293 -10.13 3.72 13.91
N VAL A 294 -8.94 4.12 14.36
CA VAL A 294 -7.76 3.24 14.39
C VAL A 294 -8.01 2.04 15.32
N GLN A 295 -8.60 2.25 16.49
CA GLN A 295 -8.93 1.18 17.42
C GLN A 295 -9.99 0.21 16.87
N ILE A 296 -10.96 0.72 16.11
CA ILE A 296 -11.97 -0.11 15.44
C ILE A 296 -11.32 -0.94 14.33
N ALA A 297 -10.48 -0.30 13.50
CA ALA A 297 -9.80 -0.96 12.39
C ALA A 297 -8.80 -2.04 12.85
N SER A 298 -8.11 -1.84 13.98
CA SER A 298 -7.15 -2.81 14.52
C SER A 298 -7.78 -4.12 15.00
N LYS A 299 -9.11 -4.17 15.20
CA LYS A 299 -9.85 -5.37 15.60
C LYS A 299 -10.29 -6.23 14.41
N VAL A 300 -10.18 -5.73 13.18
CA VAL A 300 -10.56 -6.45 11.97
C VAL A 300 -9.37 -7.25 11.47
N VAL A 301 -9.37 -8.56 11.71
CA VAL A 301 -8.40 -9.49 11.12
C VAL A 301 -8.70 -9.64 9.63
N ILE A 302 -7.96 -8.90 8.81
CA ILE A 302 -8.07 -8.96 7.35
C ILE A 302 -7.34 -10.22 6.86
N PRO A 303 -7.98 -11.11 6.09
CA PRO A 303 -7.26 -12.16 5.38
C PRO A 303 -6.33 -11.50 4.36
N ARG A 304 -5.03 -11.79 4.48
CA ARG A 304 -4.03 -11.46 3.46
C ARG A 304 -4.49 -12.05 2.13
N GLY A 305 -4.58 -11.22 1.10
CA GLY A 305 -4.93 -11.69 -0.25
C GLY A 305 -4.02 -12.83 -0.68
N THR A 306 -4.61 -13.85 -1.31
CA THR A 306 -4.00 -15.07 -1.84
C THR A 306 -3.13 -14.82 -3.06
N LYS A 307 -2.20 -13.86 -2.99
CA LYS A 307 -1.18 -13.69 -4.03
C LYS A 307 0.01 -14.59 -3.72
N GLN A 308 0.41 -15.42 -4.68
CA GLN A 308 1.60 -16.25 -4.57
C GLN A 308 2.82 -15.35 -4.37
N GLN A 309 3.47 -15.52 -3.22
CA GLN A 309 4.63 -14.72 -2.83
C GLN A 309 5.92 -15.34 -3.40
N PRO A 310 6.95 -14.51 -3.70
CA PRO A 310 8.24 -15.02 -4.13
C PRO A 310 8.86 -15.89 -3.04
N THR A 311 9.27 -17.11 -3.42
CA THR A 311 9.96 -18.04 -2.51
C THR A 311 11.47 -17.83 -2.53
N SER A 312 12.03 -17.43 -3.67
CA SER A 312 13.46 -17.17 -3.85
C SER A 312 13.92 -15.90 -3.13
N ALA A 313 15.16 -15.89 -2.61
CA ALA A 313 15.75 -14.74 -1.94
C ALA A 313 15.79 -13.50 -2.86
N ILE A 314 16.18 -13.71 -4.12
CA ILE A 314 16.25 -12.66 -5.13
C ILE A 314 14.86 -12.13 -5.49
N GLY A 315 13.85 -13.02 -5.61
CA GLY A 315 12.48 -12.60 -5.83
C GLY A 315 11.95 -11.71 -4.70
N LYS A 316 12.30 -11.99 -3.44
CA LYS A 316 11.95 -11.13 -2.29
C LYS A 316 12.69 -9.78 -2.32
N GLN A 317 13.95 -9.77 -2.76
CA GLN A 317 14.71 -8.53 -2.89
C GLN A 317 14.14 -7.64 -4.01
N LEU A 318 13.85 -8.19 -5.19
CA LEU A 318 13.20 -7.46 -6.28
C LEU A 318 11.79 -7.00 -5.91
N GLN A 319 11.03 -7.82 -5.18
CA GLN A 319 9.74 -7.41 -4.60
C GLN A 319 9.88 -6.20 -3.68
N GLY A 320 10.93 -6.17 -2.84
CA GLY A 320 11.24 -5.04 -1.97
C GLY A 320 11.56 -3.76 -2.76
N ILE A 321 12.35 -3.88 -3.84
CA ILE A 321 12.67 -2.75 -4.72
C ILE A 321 11.41 -2.23 -5.41
N TRP A 322 10.59 -3.13 -5.98
CA TRP A 322 9.32 -2.75 -6.61
C TRP A 322 8.39 -2.05 -5.62
N ALA A 323 8.25 -2.59 -4.41
CA ALA A 323 7.48 -1.98 -3.34
C ALA A 323 7.95 -0.56 -3.01
N GLN A 324 9.26 -0.35 -2.95
CA GLN A 324 9.87 0.97 -2.69
C GLN A 324 9.57 1.97 -3.82
N VAL A 325 9.82 1.61 -5.08
CA VAL A 325 9.68 2.55 -6.20
C VAL A 325 8.23 2.79 -6.61
N LEU A 326 7.34 1.83 -6.37
CA LEU A 326 5.89 1.94 -6.63
C LEU A 326 5.11 2.47 -5.42
N TYR A 327 5.78 2.69 -4.28
CA TYR A 327 5.18 3.14 -3.03
C TYR A 327 4.02 2.25 -2.55
N VAL A 328 4.20 0.92 -2.62
CA VAL A 328 3.22 -0.10 -2.17
C VAL A 328 3.85 -1.05 -1.16
N GLY A 329 3.05 -1.81 -0.41
CA GLY A 329 3.58 -2.81 0.52
C GLY A 329 4.12 -4.06 -0.21
N PRO A 330 5.26 -4.66 0.21
CA PRO A 330 5.81 -5.86 -0.46
C PRO A 330 4.82 -7.01 -0.58
N SER A 331 4.02 -7.25 0.48
CA SER A 331 3.00 -8.30 0.50
C SER A 331 1.85 -8.11 -0.50
N THR A 332 1.74 -6.94 -1.13
CA THR A 332 0.75 -6.67 -2.18
C THR A 332 1.20 -7.10 -3.57
N ILE A 333 2.49 -7.40 -3.73
CA ILE A 333 3.11 -7.77 -5.00
C ILE A 333 3.27 -9.31 -5.01
N GLY A 334 2.63 -9.98 -5.96
CA GLY A 334 2.79 -11.41 -6.24
C GLY A 334 3.80 -11.68 -7.35
N VAL A 335 4.19 -12.94 -7.52
CA VAL A 335 5.17 -13.37 -8.53
C VAL A 335 4.72 -13.11 -9.98
N GLU A 336 3.42 -13.18 -10.25
CA GLU A 336 2.83 -12.93 -11.57
C GLU A 336 2.39 -11.46 -11.79
N ASP A 337 2.54 -10.59 -10.79
CA ASP A 337 2.13 -9.19 -10.96
C ASP A 337 3.02 -8.50 -11.99
N ASN A 338 2.37 -7.75 -12.89
CA ASN A 338 3.03 -6.96 -13.92
C ASN A 338 3.40 -5.57 -13.40
N PHE A 339 4.65 -5.15 -13.61
CA PHE A 339 5.22 -3.88 -13.16
C PHE A 339 4.37 -2.66 -13.58
N PHE A 340 3.93 -2.61 -14.83
CA PHE A 340 3.16 -1.50 -15.39
C PHE A 340 1.73 -1.48 -14.85
N GLN A 341 1.13 -2.66 -14.63
CA GLN A 341 -0.19 -2.76 -14.00
C GLN A 341 -0.19 -2.31 -12.53
N LEU A 342 0.97 -2.38 -11.87
CA LEU A 342 1.17 -1.86 -10.52
C LEU A 342 1.42 -0.34 -10.50
N GLY A 343 1.45 0.32 -11.66
CA GLY A 343 1.68 1.76 -11.78
C GLY A 343 3.11 2.14 -12.18
N GLY A 344 3.93 1.17 -12.57
CA GLY A 344 5.27 1.43 -13.09
C GLY A 344 5.23 2.08 -14.48
N ASP A 345 6.26 2.85 -14.78
CA ASP A 345 6.56 3.41 -16.10
C ASP A 345 8.09 3.41 -16.33
N SER A 346 8.58 4.05 -17.40
CA SER A 346 10.01 4.13 -17.68
C SER A 346 10.79 4.90 -16.60
N ILE A 347 10.19 5.91 -15.96
CA ILE A 347 10.83 6.69 -14.89
C ILE A 347 10.93 5.84 -13.62
N VAL A 348 9.88 5.12 -13.26
CA VAL A 348 9.89 4.20 -12.12
C VAL A 348 10.87 3.05 -12.36
N ALA A 349 10.94 2.52 -13.59
CA ALA A 349 11.92 1.51 -13.98
C ALA A 349 13.37 2.04 -13.86
N MET A 350 13.64 3.28 -14.30
CA MET A 350 14.94 3.94 -14.13
C MET A 350 15.33 4.14 -12.66
N LYS A 351 14.36 4.19 -11.73
CA LYS A 351 14.63 4.20 -10.28
C LYS A 351 14.84 2.81 -9.70
N ALA A 352 14.23 1.78 -10.29
CA ALA A 352 14.33 0.40 -9.83
C ALA A 352 15.71 -0.22 -10.16
N VAL A 353 16.23 0.05 -11.36
CA VAL A 353 17.49 -0.51 -11.86
C VAL A 353 18.69 -0.21 -10.96
N PRO A 354 18.93 1.03 -10.49
CA PRO A 354 20.06 1.34 -9.60
C PRO A 354 19.96 0.60 -8.27
N LEU A 355 18.76 0.56 -7.66
CA LEU A 355 18.50 -0.18 -6.42
C LEU A 355 18.74 -1.69 -6.58
N ALA A 356 18.41 -2.25 -7.75
CA ALA A 356 18.72 -3.64 -8.07
C ALA A 356 20.23 -3.88 -8.20
N ARG A 357 20.97 -2.90 -8.76
CA ARG A 357 22.42 -2.97 -8.88
C ARG A 357 23.13 -2.92 -7.52
N GLU A 358 22.65 -2.11 -6.58
CA GLU A 358 23.18 -2.03 -5.21
C GLU A 358 23.17 -3.38 -4.47
N ILE A 359 22.22 -4.26 -4.82
CA ILE A 359 22.10 -5.61 -4.26
C ILE A 359 22.69 -6.70 -5.17
N GLY A 360 23.47 -6.32 -6.18
CA GLY A 360 24.20 -7.25 -7.06
C GLY A 360 23.40 -7.83 -8.24
N ILE A 361 22.26 -7.24 -8.59
CA ILE A 361 21.42 -7.65 -9.73
C ILE A 361 21.63 -6.69 -10.90
N GLN A 362 22.15 -7.18 -12.02
CA GLN A 362 22.19 -6.41 -13.26
C GLN A 362 20.85 -6.52 -13.99
N LEU A 363 20.19 -5.37 -14.14
CA LEU A 363 18.97 -5.19 -14.92
C LEU A 363 19.11 -3.91 -15.76
N SER A 364 18.49 -3.89 -16.93
CA SER A 364 18.25 -2.69 -17.71
C SER A 364 16.76 -2.33 -17.68
N VAL A 365 16.43 -1.10 -18.08
CA VAL A 365 15.02 -0.72 -18.29
C VAL A 365 14.38 -1.61 -19.37
N ALA A 366 15.13 -1.94 -20.42
CA ALA A 366 14.67 -2.85 -21.47
C ALA A 366 14.31 -4.24 -20.93
N ASP A 367 15.02 -4.77 -19.93
CA ASP A 367 14.69 -6.06 -19.31
C ASP A 367 13.35 -6.01 -18.59
N ILE A 368 13.03 -4.92 -17.89
CA ILE A 368 11.72 -4.72 -17.23
C ILE A 368 10.59 -4.66 -18.26
N PHE A 369 10.81 -4.04 -19.42
CA PHE A 369 9.82 -4.02 -20.50
C PHE A 369 9.64 -5.39 -21.18
N ARG A 370 10.72 -6.15 -21.37
CA ARG A 370 10.69 -7.49 -21.98
C ARG A 370 10.12 -8.56 -21.04
N HIS A 371 10.40 -8.43 -19.75
CA HIS A 371 10.02 -9.38 -18.69
C HIS A 371 9.26 -8.65 -17.58
N PRO A 372 8.02 -8.19 -17.83
CA PRO A 372 7.34 -7.25 -16.96
C PRO A 372 6.73 -7.87 -15.70
N THR A 373 6.75 -9.19 -15.54
CA THR A 373 6.31 -9.85 -14.30
C THR A 373 7.49 -10.10 -13.37
N LEU A 374 7.23 -10.08 -12.05
CA LEU A 374 8.28 -10.26 -11.04
C LEU A 374 9.05 -11.58 -11.25
N GLU A 375 8.35 -12.68 -11.54
CA GLU A 375 8.98 -13.98 -11.81
C GLU A 375 9.81 -13.99 -13.09
N ALA A 376 9.29 -13.45 -14.20
CA ALA A 376 10.04 -13.41 -15.46
C ALA A 376 11.30 -12.54 -15.34
N LEU A 377 11.23 -11.44 -14.60
CA LEU A 377 12.39 -10.56 -14.35
C LEU A 377 13.44 -11.25 -13.47
N VAL A 378 12.99 -12.05 -12.50
CA VAL A 378 13.87 -12.89 -11.66
C VAL A 378 14.57 -13.93 -12.54
N GLU A 379 13.89 -14.54 -13.50
CA GLU A 379 14.48 -15.54 -14.42
C GLU A 379 15.44 -14.92 -15.44
N SER A 380 15.14 -13.72 -15.96
CA SER A 380 15.96 -13.05 -16.97
C SER A 380 17.19 -12.33 -16.40
N ARG A 381 17.39 -12.35 -15.08
CA ARG A 381 18.43 -11.58 -14.40
C ARG A 381 19.84 -12.01 -14.81
N ARG A 382 20.76 -11.04 -14.81
CA ARG A 382 22.19 -11.28 -14.88
C ARG A 382 22.81 -10.95 -13.52
N THR A 383 23.70 -11.79 -13.01
CA THR A 383 24.47 -11.47 -11.80
C THR A 383 25.45 -10.36 -12.12
N ALA A 384 25.47 -9.31 -11.30
CA ALA A 384 26.46 -8.26 -11.46
C ALA A 384 27.86 -8.83 -11.26
N THR A 385 28.71 -8.74 -12.28
CA THR A 385 30.15 -8.65 -12.08
C THR A 385 30.41 -7.30 -11.40
N ASN A 386 31.31 -7.26 -10.40
CA ASN A 386 31.81 -6.00 -9.85
C ASN A 386 32.62 -5.26 -10.92
N GLU A 387 31.94 -4.73 -11.92
CA GLU A 387 32.53 -3.83 -12.89
C GLU A 387 32.73 -2.50 -12.17
N HIS A 388 33.99 -2.21 -11.88
CA HIS A 388 34.40 -0.89 -11.41
C HIS A 388 33.89 0.16 -12.39
N VAL A 389 33.35 1.25 -11.86
CA VAL A 389 33.06 2.46 -12.65
C VAL A 389 34.33 2.84 -13.40
N GLU A 390 34.30 2.75 -14.72
CA GLU A 390 35.47 2.97 -15.56
C GLU A 390 35.93 4.42 -15.39
N SER A 391 37.12 4.61 -14.84
CA SER A 391 37.74 5.93 -14.75
C SER A 391 38.59 6.16 -15.99
N ILE A 392 38.17 7.10 -16.82
CA ILE A 392 38.88 7.47 -18.05
C ILE A 392 39.89 8.57 -17.72
N GLN A 393 41.15 8.34 -18.08
CA GLN A 393 42.19 9.35 -17.91
C GLN A 393 41.94 10.54 -18.83
N PRO A 394 42.26 11.77 -18.39
CA PRO A 394 42.12 12.95 -19.25
C PRO A 394 42.81 12.77 -20.60
N PHE A 395 42.18 13.27 -21.66
CA PHE A 395 42.58 13.22 -23.07
C PHE A 395 42.66 11.81 -23.68
N ALA A 396 42.29 10.75 -22.94
CA ALA A 396 42.44 9.38 -23.41
C ALA A 396 41.50 9.01 -24.57
N LEU A 397 40.39 9.73 -24.75
CA LEU A 397 39.44 9.51 -25.84
C LEU A 397 39.80 10.24 -27.14
N LEU A 398 40.91 10.98 -27.15
CA LEU A 398 41.46 11.59 -28.35
C LEU A 398 42.61 10.72 -28.87
N ALA A 399 42.67 10.54 -30.19
CA ALA A 399 43.85 9.94 -30.81
C ALA A 399 45.10 10.74 -30.39
N LYS A 400 46.24 10.06 -30.14
CA LYS A 400 47.48 10.63 -29.56
C LYS A 400 47.95 11.91 -30.30
N SER A 401 47.40 13.07 -29.94
CA SER A 401 47.87 14.40 -30.34
C SER A 401 48.73 14.93 -29.20
N GLN A 402 49.96 15.33 -29.52
CA GLN A 402 50.95 15.73 -28.51
C GLN A 402 50.73 17.15 -27.95
N ASP A 403 49.77 17.93 -28.45
CA ASP A 403 49.60 19.33 -28.04
C ASP A 403 48.15 19.83 -27.84
N ILE A 404 47.17 18.93 -27.76
CA ILE A 404 45.75 19.30 -27.73
C ILE A 404 45.39 20.26 -26.58
N ARG A 405 46.10 20.19 -25.46
CA ARG A 405 45.89 21.06 -24.30
C ARG A 405 46.16 22.53 -24.63
N ASN A 406 47.27 22.82 -25.33
CA ASN A 406 47.63 24.19 -25.68
C ASN A 406 46.72 24.72 -26.80
N GLU A 407 46.44 23.88 -27.81
CA GLU A 407 45.51 24.21 -28.90
C GLU A 407 44.11 24.54 -28.35
N ALA A 408 43.58 23.71 -27.44
CA ALA A 408 42.28 23.93 -26.81
C ALA A 408 42.26 25.19 -25.93
N ALA A 409 43.35 25.50 -25.23
CA ALA A 409 43.47 26.69 -24.41
C ALA A 409 43.38 27.98 -25.25
N VAL A 410 44.08 28.02 -26.39
CA VAL A 410 44.00 29.14 -27.35
C VAL A 410 42.57 29.29 -27.89
N LEU A 411 41.94 28.20 -28.31
CA LEU A 411 40.57 28.23 -28.86
C LEU A 411 39.49 28.56 -27.81
N CYS A 412 39.78 28.34 -26.54
CA CYS A 412 38.92 28.71 -25.42
C CYS A 412 39.26 30.09 -24.81
N ASP A 413 40.28 30.80 -25.30
CA ASP A 413 40.77 32.04 -24.69
C ASP A 413 41.04 31.86 -23.17
N THR A 414 41.84 30.85 -22.82
CA THR A 414 42.23 30.52 -21.44
C THR A 414 43.66 29.97 -21.38
N ASP A 415 44.18 29.73 -20.18
CA ASP A 415 45.51 29.19 -19.95
C ASP A 415 45.54 27.65 -20.08
N PRO A 416 46.61 27.04 -20.63
CA PRO A 416 46.73 25.57 -20.77
C PRO A 416 46.54 24.74 -19.47
N PRO A 417 46.99 25.19 -18.28
CA PRO A 417 46.71 24.50 -17.02
C PRO A 417 45.22 24.50 -16.64
N ALA A 418 44.42 25.43 -17.17
CA ALA A 418 42.99 25.46 -16.94
C ALA A 418 42.22 24.39 -17.73
N ILE A 419 42.84 23.72 -18.70
CA ILE A 419 42.18 22.64 -19.45
C ILE A 419 42.33 21.32 -18.66
N GLU A 420 41.24 20.75 -18.15
CA GLU A 420 41.28 19.51 -17.38
C GLU A 420 41.29 18.27 -18.27
N ASP A 421 40.43 18.25 -19.28
CA ASP A 421 40.17 17.11 -20.16
C ASP A 421 39.65 17.61 -21.53
N ALA A 422 39.81 16.80 -22.57
CA ALA A 422 39.17 17.02 -23.86
C ALA A 422 38.82 15.70 -24.54
N TYR A 423 37.65 15.64 -25.18
CA TYR A 423 37.14 14.44 -25.85
C TYR A 423 36.09 14.80 -26.92
N PRO A 424 35.76 13.89 -27.87
CA PRO A 424 34.85 14.20 -28.96
C PRO A 424 33.45 14.62 -28.49
N CYS A 425 32.78 15.46 -29.28
CA CYS A 425 31.36 15.73 -29.07
C CYS A 425 30.51 14.49 -29.39
N THR A 426 29.38 14.34 -28.71
CA THR A 426 28.33 13.43 -29.18
C THR A 426 27.63 14.03 -30.40
N SER A 427 27.07 13.20 -31.29
CA SER A 427 26.31 13.69 -32.46
C SER A 427 25.11 14.59 -32.07
N LEU A 428 24.55 14.38 -30.88
CA LEU A 428 23.54 15.28 -30.30
C LEU A 428 24.12 16.69 -30.10
N GLN A 429 25.28 16.80 -29.44
CA GLN A 429 25.90 18.09 -29.16
C GLN A 429 26.30 18.82 -30.44
N GLU A 430 26.82 18.10 -31.42
CA GLU A 430 27.13 18.65 -32.76
C GLU A 430 25.88 19.19 -33.45
N GLY A 431 24.79 18.40 -33.44
CA GLY A 431 23.50 18.80 -34.02
C GLY A 431 22.90 20.04 -33.35
N LEU A 432 22.92 20.08 -32.01
CA LEU A 432 22.42 21.22 -31.23
C LEU A 432 23.21 22.50 -31.54
N LEU A 433 24.55 22.42 -31.56
CA LEU A 433 25.38 23.57 -31.92
C LEU A 433 25.16 24.03 -33.37
N SER A 434 24.99 23.09 -34.30
CA SER A 434 24.68 23.41 -35.70
C SER A 434 23.37 24.20 -35.81
N LEU A 435 22.34 23.82 -35.05
CA LEU A 435 21.06 24.53 -35.04
C LEU A 435 21.20 25.92 -34.40
N THR A 436 21.91 26.04 -33.28
CA THR A 436 22.21 27.33 -32.64
C THR A 436 23.00 28.26 -33.57
N ALA A 437 23.91 27.71 -34.38
CA ALA A 437 24.66 28.48 -35.37
C ALA A 437 23.79 28.99 -36.53
N LYS A 438 22.75 28.23 -36.92
CA LYS A 438 21.76 28.67 -37.93
C LYS A 438 20.87 29.80 -37.40
N ARG A 439 20.45 29.71 -36.15
CA ARG A 439 19.61 30.72 -35.49
C ARG A 439 20.12 31.00 -34.08
N PRO A 440 20.84 32.13 -33.89
CA PRO A 440 21.38 32.49 -32.59
C PRO A 440 20.29 32.56 -31.51
N GLY A 441 20.53 31.89 -30.38
CA GLY A 441 19.62 31.81 -29.24
C GLY A 441 18.79 30.53 -29.19
N ASP A 442 18.67 29.77 -30.30
CA ASP A 442 18.05 28.45 -30.26
C ASP A 442 18.83 27.52 -29.31
N TYR A 443 18.11 26.61 -28.65
CA TYR A 443 18.68 25.66 -27.68
C TYR A 443 19.46 26.29 -26.52
N VAL A 444 19.25 27.59 -26.24
CA VAL A 444 19.73 28.25 -25.03
C VAL A 444 18.54 28.48 -24.10
N MET A 445 18.63 27.96 -22.88
CA MET A 445 17.62 28.16 -21.85
C MET A 445 18.09 29.24 -20.88
N GLN A 446 17.21 30.20 -20.57
CA GLN A 446 17.34 31.13 -19.45
C GLN A 446 16.39 30.70 -18.33
N ALA A 447 16.87 29.89 -17.39
CA ALA A 447 16.08 29.41 -16.28
C ALA A 447 16.05 30.44 -15.13
N ILE A 448 14.84 30.80 -14.69
CA ILE A 448 14.61 31.85 -13.68
C ILE A 448 14.12 31.19 -12.39
N PHE A 449 14.91 31.30 -11.33
CA PHE A 449 14.56 30.78 -10.01
C PHE A 449 14.38 31.94 -9.03
N GLN A 450 13.16 32.13 -8.55
CA GLN A 450 12.89 33.09 -7.49
C GLN A 450 13.61 32.66 -6.20
N ILE A 451 14.36 33.59 -5.62
CA ILE A 451 15.10 33.36 -4.37
C ILE A 451 14.28 34.00 -3.24
N SER A 452 13.97 33.19 -2.23
CA SER A 452 13.25 33.67 -1.05
C SER A 452 14.09 34.67 -0.23
N PRO A 453 13.50 35.72 0.38
CA PRO A 453 14.24 36.74 1.11
C PRO A 453 15.10 36.23 2.29
N ASP A 454 14.78 35.06 2.83
CA ASP A 454 15.47 34.39 3.94
C ASP A 454 16.68 33.54 3.50
N VAL A 455 16.93 33.41 2.19
CA VAL A 455 18.10 32.69 1.67
C VAL A 455 19.38 33.51 1.88
N ASP A 456 20.39 32.87 2.48
CA ASP A 456 21.74 33.40 2.56
C ASP A 456 22.39 33.33 1.16
N ILE A 457 22.54 34.47 0.51
CA ILE A 457 23.08 34.55 -0.86
C ILE A 457 24.54 34.12 -0.92
N ALA A 458 25.35 34.37 0.10
CA ALA A 458 26.76 33.96 0.08
C ALA A 458 26.85 32.43 0.13
N ARG A 459 26.08 31.80 1.02
CA ARG A 459 25.98 30.35 1.11
C ARG A 459 25.36 29.73 -0.14
N PHE A 460 24.38 30.40 -0.76
CA PHE A 460 23.77 29.98 -2.01
C PHE A 460 24.76 30.01 -3.19
N LYS A 461 25.52 31.11 -3.34
CA LYS A 461 26.57 31.22 -4.37
C LYS A 461 27.64 30.13 -4.17
N TYR A 462 28.08 29.92 -2.93
CA TYR A 462 29.03 28.87 -2.58
C TYR A 462 28.53 27.46 -2.93
N ALA A 463 27.26 27.16 -2.64
CA ALA A 463 26.67 25.86 -2.98
C ALA A 463 26.70 25.59 -4.50
N TRP A 464 26.37 26.59 -5.32
CA TRP A 464 26.48 26.51 -6.77
C TRP A 464 27.92 26.35 -7.25
N GLU A 465 28.86 27.09 -6.66
CA GLU A 465 30.30 26.98 -6.97
C GLU A 465 30.82 25.56 -6.71
N CYS A 466 30.47 24.96 -5.57
CA CYS A 466 30.81 23.57 -5.26
C CYS A 466 30.23 22.57 -6.26
N VAL A 467 28.95 22.75 -6.65
CA VAL A 467 28.29 21.87 -7.63
C VAL A 467 28.90 22.01 -9.02
N VAL A 468 29.22 23.23 -9.47
CA VAL A 468 29.88 23.48 -10.75
C VAL A 468 31.29 22.90 -10.77
N ALA A 469 32.05 23.04 -9.67
CA ALA A 469 33.38 22.46 -9.54
C ALA A 469 33.35 20.93 -9.65
N SER A 470 32.38 20.28 -9.00
CA SER A 470 32.23 18.81 -8.99
C SER A 470 31.53 18.23 -10.21
N THR A 471 31.00 19.06 -11.11
CA THR A 471 30.22 18.63 -12.29
C THR A 471 30.88 19.11 -13.58
N PRO A 472 31.84 18.34 -14.15
CA PRO A 472 32.66 18.77 -15.30
C PRO A 472 31.86 19.34 -16.49
N ILE A 473 30.71 18.74 -16.82
CA ILE A 473 29.89 19.17 -17.96
C ILE A 473 29.41 20.63 -17.85
N LEU A 474 29.26 21.18 -16.64
CA LEU A 474 28.87 22.59 -16.44
C LEU A 474 30.02 23.57 -16.75
N ARG A 475 31.26 23.08 -16.78
CA ARG A 475 32.48 23.83 -17.09
C ARG A 475 33.04 23.47 -18.48
N THR A 476 32.25 22.74 -19.28
CA THR A 476 32.64 22.33 -20.63
C THR A 476 32.37 23.44 -21.63
N ARG A 477 33.36 23.70 -22.48
CA ARG A 477 33.24 24.48 -23.71
C ARG A 477 33.32 23.53 -24.91
N ILE A 478 32.83 23.96 -26.05
CA ILE A 478 32.96 23.19 -27.30
C ILE A 478 33.77 24.01 -28.29
N ILE A 479 34.81 23.43 -28.85
CA ILE A 479 35.69 24.06 -29.85
C ILE A 479 35.64 23.29 -31.15
N GLU A 480 35.92 23.99 -32.25
CA GLU A 480 36.16 23.40 -33.56
C GLU A 480 37.66 23.25 -33.76
N HIS A 481 38.14 22.01 -33.82
CA HIS A 481 39.54 21.67 -34.02
C HIS A 481 39.77 21.16 -35.44
N GLU A 482 40.79 21.69 -36.12
CA GLU A 482 41.03 21.45 -37.56
C GLU A 482 41.05 19.96 -37.97
N LYS A 483 41.62 19.09 -37.12
CA LYS A 483 41.76 17.65 -37.41
C LYS A 483 40.76 16.75 -36.69
N LEU A 484 40.15 17.25 -35.62
CA LEU A 484 39.35 16.43 -34.71
C LEU A 484 37.87 16.77 -34.77
N GLY A 485 37.49 17.80 -35.53
CA GLY A 485 36.13 18.30 -35.60
C GLY A 485 35.73 18.99 -34.30
N LEU A 486 34.46 18.84 -33.92
CA LEU A 486 33.95 19.42 -32.68
C LEU A 486 34.37 18.57 -31.48
N ILE A 487 35.11 19.18 -30.55
CA ILE A 487 35.54 18.54 -29.31
C ILE A 487 35.05 19.33 -28.10
N GLN A 488 34.71 18.58 -27.07
CA GLN A 488 34.37 19.10 -25.76
C GLN A 488 35.65 19.31 -24.96
N VAL A 489 35.76 20.45 -24.30
CA VAL A 489 36.92 20.86 -23.51
C VAL A 489 36.44 21.20 -22.11
N VAL A 490 36.84 20.40 -21.13
CA VAL A 490 36.52 20.62 -19.71
C VAL A 490 37.54 21.62 -19.15
N THR A 491 37.05 22.71 -18.54
CA THR A 491 37.91 23.78 -18.01
C THR A 491 37.81 23.90 -16.49
N ASN A 492 38.92 24.14 -15.77
CA ASN A 492 38.98 24.42 -14.34
C ASN A 492 38.61 25.88 -14.00
N GLU A 493 37.55 26.39 -14.62
CA GLU A 493 37.06 27.74 -14.36
C GLU A 493 35.94 27.71 -13.32
N GLY A 494 36.02 28.63 -12.36
CA GLY A 494 34.95 28.84 -11.38
C GLY A 494 33.73 29.56 -11.97
N VAL A 495 32.68 29.67 -11.15
CA VAL A 495 31.47 30.42 -11.51
C VAL A 495 31.79 31.91 -11.59
N ALA A 496 31.63 32.50 -12.78
CA ALA A 496 31.68 33.95 -12.95
C ALA A 496 30.28 34.52 -12.71
N TRP A 497 29.99 34.88 -11.46
CA TRP A 497 28.73 35.52 -11.10
C TRP A 497 28.62 36.90 -11.76
N THR A 498 27.53 37.12 -12.49
CA THR A 498 27.15 38.47 -12.91
C THR A 498 25.96 38.98 -12.09
N GLU A 499 25.84 40.30 -12.00
CA GLU A 499 24.75 40.95 -11.29
C GLU A 499 23.95 41.81 -12.26
N GLY A 500 22.63 41.80 -12.09
CA GLY A 500 21.69 42.52 -12.95
C GLY A 500 20.65 43.28 -12.14
N GLU A 501 20.12 44.32 -12.76
CA GLU A 501 18.95 45.04 -12.28
C GLU A 501 17.81 44.88 -13.29
N GLU A 502 16.59 44.67 -12.80
CA GLU A 502 15.39 44.40 -13.60
C GLU A 502 15.50 43.12 -14.47
N LEU A 503 14.62 42.15 -14.22
CA LEU A 503 14.69 40.83 -14.82
C LEU A 503 14.62 40.87 -16.35
N GLU A 504 13.65 41.59 -16.89
CA GLU A 504 13.41 41.66 -18.33
C GLU A 504 14.54 42.36 -19.09
N GLU A 505 15.14 43.39 -18.49
CA GLU A 505 16.30 44.08 -19.05
C GLU A 505 17.53 43.17 -19.07
N TYR A 506 17.78 42.47 -17.96
CA TYR A 506 18.86 41.49 -17.85
C TYR A 506 18.70 40.36 -18.87
N LEU A 507 17.53 39.73 -18.97
CA LEU A 507 17.29 38.60 -19.88
C LEU A 507 17.56 38.98 -21.34
N ARG A 508 17.11 40.16 -21.76
CA ARG A 508 17.36 40.68 -23.12
C ARG A 508 18.85 40.90 -23.38
N LYS A 509 19.58 41.46 -22.41
CA LYS A 509 21.03 41.70 -22.53
C LYS A 509 21.81 40.39 -22.56
N ASP A 510 21.48 39.46 -21.67
CA ASP A 510 22.11 38.14 -21.59
C ASP A 510 21.88 37.31 -22.85
N ALA A 511 20.69 37.40 -23.44
CA ALA A 511 20.37 36.74 -24.72
C ALA A 511 21.15 37.32 -25.91
N MET A 512 21.61 38.58 -25.84
CA MET A 512 22.46 39.18 -26.88
C MET A 512 23.93 38.74 -26.79
N ASP A 513 24.40 38.32 -25.61
CA ASP A 513 25.71 37.69 -25.49
C ASP A 513 25.61 36.21 -25.86
N LEU A 514 25.78 35.94 -27.15
CA LEU A 514 25.55 34.64 -27.77
C LEU A 514 26.53 33.58 -27.28
N MET A 515 25.98 32.41 -26.92
CA MET A 515 26.72 31.16 -26.70
C MET A 515 27.13 30.54 -28.04
N GLY A 516 28.30 29.90 -28.07
CA GLY A 516 28.84 29.30 -29.30
C GLY A 516 30.22 28.69 -29.11
N ILE A 517 30.90 28.41 -30.23
CA ILE A 517 32.24 27.80 -30.26
C ILE A 517 33.25 28.60 -29.43
N GLY A 518 34.02 27.91 -28.59
CA GLY A 518 35.05 28.47 -27.70
C GLY A 518 34.53 29.25 -26.49
N LYS A 519 33.24 29.58 -26.44
CA LYS A 519 32.64 30.38 -25.37
C LYS A 519 32.13 29.53 -24.21
N ARG A 520 31.83 30.21 -23.09
CA ARG A 520 31.12 29.61 -21.95
C ARG A 520 29.68 29.25 -22.35
N LEU A 521 29.30 28.00 -22.09
CA LEU A 521 27.98 27.47 -22.40
C LEU A 521 27.06 27.37 -21.16
N SER A 522 27.51 27.84 -20.00
CA SER A 522 26.76 27.95 -18.75
C SER A 522 27.16 29.24 -18.03
N ARG A 523 26.18 30.07 -17.66
CA ARG A 523 26.35 31.38 -17.02
C ARG A 523 25.36 31.56 -15.87
N PHE A 524 25.79 32.22 -14.80
CA PHE A 524 25.03 32.36 -13.57
C PHE A 524 24.97 33.81 -13.13
N SER A 525 23.78 34.26 -12.77
CA SER A 525 23.55 35.65 -12.43
C SER A 525 22.53 35.84 -11.33
N ILE A 526 22.78 36.80 -10.45
CA ILE A 526 21.79 37.24 -9.45
C ILE A 526 21.19 38.55 -9.93
N VAL A 527 19.89 38.54 -10.19
CA VAL A 527 19.15 39.74 -10.61
C VAL A 527 18.32 40.25 -9.44
N THR A 528 18.45 41.53 -9.15
CA THR A 528 17.71 42.21 -8.08
C THR A 528 16.80 43.29 -8.68
N LYS A 529 15.55 43.34 -8.23
CA LYS A 529 14.61 44.39 -8.68
C LYS A 529 15.00 45.76 -8.11
N ARG A 530 14.97 46.83 -8.93
CA ARG A 530 15.33 48.18 -8.48
C ARG A 530 14.41 48.61 -7.35
N GLY A 531 15.02 49.17 -6.30
CA GLY A 531 14.30 49.65 -5.11
C GLY A 531 13.73 48.56 -4.20
N VAL A 532 13.89 47.26 -4.52
CA VAL A 532 13.40 46.14 -3.71
C VAL A 532 14.52 45.10 -3.50
N SER A 533 15.42 45.39 -2.55
CA SER A 533 16.63 44.59 -2.30
C SER A 533 16.39 43.13 -1.91
N GLN A 534 15.18 42.80 -1.44
CA GLN A 534 14.75 41.45 -1.08
C GLN A 534 14.15 40.65 -2.25
N SER A 535 13.85 41.30 -3.38
CA SER A 535 13.32 40.63 -4.57
C SER A 535 14.47 40.21 -5.48
N ARG A 536 14.91 38.96 -5.31
CA ARG A 536 16.07 38.39 -6.01
C ARG A 536 15.66 37.15 -6.81
N CYS A 537 16.30 36.94 -7.95
CA CYS A 537 16.24 35.68 -8.66
C CYS A 537 17.61 35.27 -9.19
N LEU A 538 17.84 33.96 -9.24
CA LEU A 538 18.92 33.37 -10.02
C LEU A 538 18.44 33.30 -11.47
N VAL A 539 19.25 33.82 -12.39
CA VAL A 539 19.15 33.51 -13.82
C VAL A 539 20.30 32.57 -14.16
N TRP A 540 19.96 31.34 -14.56
CA TRP A 540 20.91 30.36 -15.06
C TRP A 540 20.71 30.20 -16.56
N THR A 541 21.64 30.74 -17.33
CA THR A 541 21.63 30.61 -18.79
C THR A 541 22.53 29.46 -19.19
N ILE A 542 22.01 28.49 -19.93
CA ILE A 542 22.76 27.28 -20.29
C ILE A 542 22.36 26.76 -21.68
N HIS A 543 23.35 26.30 -22.45
CA HIS A 543 23.15 25.67 -23.76
C HIS A 543 22.73 24.20 -23.60
N HIS A 544 21.78 23.73 -24.40
CA HIS A 544 21.23 22.37 -24.32
C HIS A 544 22.27 21.28 -24.61
N ALA A 545 23.38 21.63 -25.25
CA ALA A 545 24.54 20.73 -25.42
C ALA A 545 25.25 20.36 -24.10
N LEU A 546 24.86 20.94 -22.96
CA LEU A 546 25.42 20.61 -21.64
C LEU A 546 24.43 19.90 -20.70
N TYR A 547 23.13 19.88 -21.00
CA TYR A 547 22.13 19.37 -20.06
C TYR A 547 20.98 18.63 -20.74
N ASP A 548 20.29 17.82 -19.93
CA ASP A 548 18.97 17.28 -20.23
C ASP A 548 18.02 17.48 -19.03
N GLY A 549 16.75 17.10 -19.20
CA GLY A 549 15.75 17.25 -18.14
C GLY A 549 16.06 16.45 -16.87
N TRP A 550 16.74 15.31 -16.98
CA TRP A 550 17.12 14.49 -15.83
C TRP A 550 18.16 15.20 -14.97
N MET A 551 19.23 15.68 -15.60
CA MET A 551 20.34 16.40 -14.97
C MET A 551 19.86 17.66 -14.23
N LEU A 552 18.94 18.44 -14.80
CA LEU A 552 18.44 19.67 -14.16
C LEU A 552 17.87 19.42 -12.76
N SER A 553 17.05 18.38 -12.61
CA SER A 553 16.46 18.01 -11.32
C SER A 553 17.51 17.62 -10.28
N ARG A 554 18.56 16.92 -10.71
CA ARG A 554 19.62 16.46 -9.81
C ARG A 554 20.56 17.59 -9.39
N ILE A 555 20.89 18.50 -10.30
CA ILE A 555 21.66 19.71 -9.96
C ILE A 555 20.96 20.49 -8.86
N MET A 556 19.65 20.67 -8.96
CA MET A 556 18.88 21.36 -7.91
C MET A 556 18.94 20.64 -6.57
N SER A 557 18.86 19.30 -6.56
CA SER A 557 19.07 18.51 -5.35
C SER A 557 20.47 18.71 -4.78
N PHE A 558 21.51 18.67 -5.62
CA PHE A 558 22.89 18.84 -5.15
C PHE A 558 23.15 20.23 -4.61
N VAL A 559 22.60 21.27 -5.24
CA VAL A 559 22.68 22.66 -4.72
C VAL A 559 21.94 22.75 -3.38
N HIS A 560 20.76 22.16 -3.25
CA HIS A 560 20.01 22.11 -2.01
C HIS A 560 20.78 21.40 -0.89
N ASP A 561 21.34 20.23 -1.19
CA ASP A 561 22.08 19.41 -0.23
C ASP A 561 23.36 20.11 0.23
N THR A 562 24.12 20.66 -0.72
CA THR A 562 25.34 21.43 -0.45
C THR A 562 25.02 22.70 0.34
N TYR A 563 23.93 23.40 -0.01
CA TYR A 563 23.47 24.56 0.75
C TYR A 563 23.18 24.15 2.19
N ASN A 564 22.53 23.03 2.46
CA ASN A 564 22.22 22.61 3.83
C ASN A 564 23.40 21.96 4.58
N GLY A 565 24.53 21.72 3.91
CA GLY A 565 25.71 21.08 4.50
C GLY A 565 25.63 19.56 4.56
N TYR A 566 24.76 18.94 3.75
CA TYR A 566 24.73 17.49 3.56
C TYR A 566 25.86 17.04 2.63
N THR A 567 26.45 15.87 2.90
CA THR A 567 27.49 15.30 2.05
C THR A 567 26.89 14.84 0.72
N THR A 568 27.31 15.43 -0.39
CA THR A 568 26.99 14.92 -1.73
C THR A 568 27.82 13.68 -2.04
N ALA A 569 27.21 12.67 -2.66
CA ALA A 569 27.90 11.44 -3.07
C ALA A 569 29.08 11.77 -4.01
N THR A 570 30.27 11.29 -3.65
CA THR A 570 31.50 11.45 -4.46
C THR A 570 31.73 10.20 -5.32
N GLY A 571 32.25 10.37 -6.53
CA GLY A 571 32.66 9.25 -7.40
C GLY A 571 31.65 8.84 -8.48
N GLN A 572 30.77 9.74 -8.90
CA GLN A 572 29.88 9.50 -10.05
C GLN A 572 30.68 9.44 -11.36
N PRO A 573 30.27 8.59 -12.32
CA PRO A 573 30.88 8.56 -13.65
C PRO A 573 30.74 9.90 -14.37
N GLY A 574 31.82 10.34 -15.01
CA GLY A 574 31.81 11.54 -15.85
C GLY A 574 31.09 11.31 -17.18
N PHE A 575 30.73 12.40 -17.86
CA PHE A 575 30.12 12.33 -19.21
C PHE A 575 31.05 11.67 -20.24
N ASN A 576 32.36 11.74 -20.05
CA ASN A 576 33.35 11.04 -20.87
C ASN A 576 33.14 9.51 -20.89
N VAL A 577 32.61 8.91 -19.83
CA VAL A 577 32.26 7.47 -19.80
C VAL A 577 31.15 7.15 -20.81
N PHE A 578 30.15 8.02 -20.90
CA PHE A 578 29.09 7.90 -21.89
C PHE A 578 29.62 8.13 -23.32
N VAL A 579 30.51 9.11 -23.52
CA VAL A 579 31.15 9.35 -24.82
C VAL A 579 31.95 8.12 -25.27
N LYS A 580 32.74 7.51 -24.37
CA LYS A 580 33.45 6.26 -24.66
C LYS A 580 32.49 5.14 -25.04
N TYR A 581 31.41 4.95 -24.27
CA TYR A 581 30.39 3.96 -24.61
C TYR A 581 29.84 4.16 -26.02
N LEU A 582 29.54 5.41 -26.43
CA LEU A 582 29.08 5.69 -27.78
C LEU A 582 30.13 5.37 -28.85
N LEU A 583 31.41 5.70 -28.61
CA LEU A 583 32.51 5.37 -29.52
C LEU A 583 32.71 3.86 -29.66
N ASP A 584 32.64 3.11 -28.56
CA ASP A 584 32.77 1.65 -28.53
C ASP A 584 31.56 0.94 -29.16
N THR A 585 30.38 1.58 -29.15
CA THR A 585 29.09 0.99 -29.60
C THR A 585 28.73 1.35 -31.04
N GLN A 586 29.54 2.15 -31.76
CA GLN A 586 29.29 2.40 -33.20
C GLN A 586 29.30 1.08 -33.99
N SER A 587 28.11 0.51 -34.19
CA SER A 587 27.90 -0.80 -34.80
C SER A 587 27.11 -0.67 -36.10
N SER A 588 27.52 -1.44 -37.11
CA SER A 588 26.78 -1.62 -38.37
C SER A 588 25.34 -2.10 -38.18
N ASP A 589 25.05 -2.76 -37.05
CA ASP A 589 23.72 -3.32 -36.78
C ASP A 589 22.66 -2.24 -36.52
N ALA A 590 23.04 -1.15 -35.84
CA ALA A 590 22.14 -0.02 -35.59
C ALA A 590 21.79 0.70 -36.89
N GLU A 591 22.79 0.90 -37.77
CA GLU A 591 22.57 1.48 -39.09
C GLU A 591 21.66 0.59 -39.95
N ALA A 592 21.94 -0.72 -40.00
CA ALA A 592 21.09 -1.68 -40.72
C ALA A 592 19.66 -1.71 -40.18
N TYR A 593 19.48 -1.62 -38.86
CA TYR A 593 18.16 -1.51 -38.24
C TYR A 593 17.42 -0.26 -38.73
N TRP A 594 18.04 0.93 -38.66
CA TRP A 594 17.37 2.17 -39.06
C TRP A 594 17.08 2.22 -40.56
N GLN A 595 17.98 1.72 -41.41
CA GLN A 595 17.75 1.60 -42.86
C GLN A 595 16.54 0.70 -43.15
N SER A 596 16.42 -0.43 -42.44
CA SER A 596 15.26 -1.33 -42.56
C SER A 596 13.98 -0.72 -41.98
N TYR A 597 14.06 -0.12 -40.79
CA TYR A 597 12.92 0.47 -40.09
C TYR A 597 12.29 1.64 -40.85
N LEU A 598 13.12 2.43 -41.54
CA LEU A 598 12.70 3.60 -42.33
C LEU A 598 12.55 3.29 -43.82
N ALA A 599 12.72 2.04 -44.25
CA ALA A 599 12.49 1.66 -45.63
C ALA A 599 11.05 2.00 -46.05
N ASP A 600 10.90 2.61 -47.22
CA ASP A 600 9.60 3.01 -47.80
C ASP A 600 8.76 3.92 -46.88
N ALA A 601 9.41 4.68 -46.00
CA ALA A 601 8.75 5.66 -45.13
C ALA A 601 8.25 6.87 -45.90
N GLU A 602 7.00 7.28 -45.64
CA GLU A 602 6.45 8.55 -46.11
C GLU A 602 6.66 9.65 -45.05
N PHE A 603 7.31 10.75 -45.45
CA PHE A 603 7.58 11.89 -44.58
C PHE A 603 6.61 13.02 -44.90
N VAL A 604 5.41 12.95 -44.33
CA VAL A 604 4.39 13.98 -44.52
C VAL A 604 4.41 14.96 -43.35
N PRO A 605 4.64 16.27 -43.60
CA PRO A 605 4.70 17.26 -42.53
C PRO A 605 3.33 17.44 -41.89
N PHE A 606 3.32 17.52 -40.55
CA PHE A 606 2.14 17.82 -39.76
C PHE A 606 2.48 18.85 -38.66
N PRO A 607 1.70 19.95 -38.53
CA PRO A 607 0.62 20.38 -39.42
C PRO A 607 1.15 20.72 -40.83
N THR A 608 0.28 20.70 -41.84
CA THR A 608 0.65 21.09 -43.20
C THR A 608 1.22 22.51 -43.18
N PRO A 609 2.43 22.76 -43.72
CA PRO A 609 3.04 24.07 -43.71
C PRO A 609 2.14 25.10 -44.38
N SER A 610 2.12 26.32 -43.83
CA SER A 610 1.45 27.45 -44.49
C SER A 610 2.07 27.71 -45.86
N ALA A 611 1.30 28.19 -46.83
CA ALA A 611 1.79 28.55 -48.17
C ALA A 611 2.81 29.71 -48.16
N LEU A 612 3.05 30.32 -46.99
CA LEU A 612 4.03 31.39 -46.80
C LEU A 612 5.44 30.81 -46.67
N PRO A 613 6.40 31.22 -47.52
CA PRO A 613 7.73 30.62 -47.62
C PRO A 613 8.64 30.80 -46.37
N PHE A 614 8.18 31.52 -45.33
CA PHE A 614 8.96 31.82 -44.12
C PHE A 614 8.11 31.75 -42.83
N TYR A 615 6.99 31.03 -42.84
CA TYR A 615 6.18 30.86 -41.63
C TYR A 615 6.80 29.79 -40.73
N GLU A 616 7.41 30.22 -39.62
CA GLU A 616 7.83 29.34 -38.54
C GLU A 616 6.84 29.45 -37.38
N PRO A 617 6.12 28.35 -37.05
CA PRO A 617 5.21 28.37 -35.91
C PRO A 617 6.02 28.49 -34.61
N VAL A 618 5.70 29.51 -33.82
CA VAL A 618 6.20 29.69 -32.45
C VAL A 618 5.07 29.36 -31.49
N ALA A 619 5.33 28.52 -30.48
CA ALA A 619 4.35 28.24 -29.45
C ALA A 619 4.08 29.52 -28.64
N ASP A 620 2.83 29.97 -28.63
CA ASP A 620 2.33 31.12 -27.87
C ASP A 620 1.62 30.71 -26.57
N ALA A 621 1.25 29.42 -26.45
CA ALA A 621 0.66 28.83 -25.26
C ALA A 621 1.05 27.36 -25.10
N VAL A 622 1.07 26.89 -23.84
CA VAL A 622 1.26 25.48 -23.47
C VAL A 622 0.09 25.03 -22.59
N PRO A 623 -0.97 24.43 -23.16
CA PRO A 623 -2.08 23.94 -22.37
C PRO A 623 -1.68 22.72 -21.55
N VAL A 624 -1.90 22.77 -20.23
CA VAL A 624 -1.63 21.65 -19.32
C VAL A 624 -2.93 20.96 -18.97
N THR A 625 -3.09 19.71 -19.40
CA THR A 625 -4.24 18.86 -19.04
C THR A 625 -3.78 17.75 -18.11
N ARG A 626 -4.45 17.60 -16.96
CA ARG A 626 -4.26 16.44 -16.08
C ARG A 626 -5.17 15.33 -16.54
N LEU A 627 -4.58 14.24 -17.03
CA LEU A 627 -5.31 13.02 -17.31
C LEU A 627 -5.66 12.33 -15.99
N ALA A 628 -6.85 11.75 -15.90
CA ALA A 628 -7.21 10.91 -14.76
C ALA A 628 -6.22 9.74 -14.67
N PRO A 629 -5.72 9.40 -13.46
CA PRO A 629 -4.87 8.23 -13.27
C PRO A 629 -5.58 6.98 -13.81
N ARG A 630 -4.96 6.27 -14.75
CA ARG A 630 -5.63 5.17 -15.47
C ARG A 630 -5.74 3.90 -14.61
N VAL A 631 -6.78 3.13 -14.93
CA VAL A 631 -7.04 1.73 -14.58
C VAL A 631 -5.82 0.86 -14.89
N LYS A 632 -5.60 -0.23 -14.13
CA LYS A 632 -4.55 -1.24 -14.37
C LYS A 632 -4.38 -1.52 -15.88
N SER A 633 -3.25 -1.13 -16.44
CA SER A 633 -2.91 -1.39 -17.83
C SER A 633 -1.51 -1.99 -17.92
N GLU A 634 -1.32 -2.92 -18.86
CA GLU A 634 0.02 -3.40 -19.21
C GLU A 634 0.79 -2.41 -20.10
N PHE A 635 0.15 -1.32 -20.53
CA PHE A 635 0.74 -0.30 -21.40
C PHE A 635 1.02 1.01 -20.67
N THR A 636 2.16 1.64 -20.99
CA THR A 636 2.53 2.93 -20.41
C THR A 636 1.68 4.08 -20.96
N MET A 637 1.59 5.19 -20.21
CA MET A 637 0.93 6.40 -20.71
C MET A 637 1.61 6.95 -21.97
N SER A 638 2.94 6.86 -22.06
CA SER A 638 3.70 7.27 -23.25
C SER A 638 3.26 6.47 -24.49
N THR A 639 3.15 5.14 -24.36
CA THR A 639 2.61 4.26 -25.42
C THR A 639 1.24 4.72 -25.88
N MET A 640 0.34 5.01 -24.92
CA MET A 640 -1.02 5.44 -25.22
C MET A 640 -1.07 6.81 -25.91
N ILE A 641 -0.23 7.76 -25.49
CA ILE A 641 -0.13 9.09 -26.11
C ILE A 641 0.41 8.97 -27.54
N ASN A 642 1.48 8.21 -27.76
CA ASN A 642 2.04 7.97 -29.09
C ASN A 642 1.01 7.27 -30.00
N ALA A 643 0.26 6.32 -29.47
CA ALA A 643 -0.80 5.63 -30.21
C ALA A 643 -1.91 6.58 -30.67
N VAL A 644 -2.39 7.45 -29.77
CA VAL A 644 -3.41 8.46 -30.09
C VAL A 644 -2.86 9.49 -31.07
N LEU A 645 -1.63 9.97 -30.86
CA LEU A 645 -0.97 10.91 -31.76
C LEU A 645 -0.81 10.33 -33.16
N GLY A 646 -0.39 9.06 -33.27
CA GLY A 646 -0.28 8.36 -34.56
C GLY A 646 -1.62 8.26 -35.29
N ILE A 647 -2.71 7.94 -34.59
CA ILE A 647 -4.06 7.93 -35.17
C ILE A 647 -4.46 9.34 -35.63
N LEU A 648 -4.24 10.36 -34.80
CA LEU A 648 -4.60 11.74 -35.11
C LEU A 648 -3.85 12.24 -36.35
N ILE A 649 -2.52 12.12 -36.37
CA ILE A 649 -1.70 12.54 -37.51
C ILE A 649 -2.19 11.80 -38.76
N SER A 650 -2.41 10.49 -38.68
CA SER A 650 -2.89 9.68 -39.81
C SER A 650 -4.22 10.17 -40.38
N GLN A 651 -5.15 10.57 -39.50
CA GLN A 651 -6.44 11.12 -39.91
C GLN A 651 -6.33 12.51 -40.53
N TYR A 652 -5.47 13.38 -39.97
CA TYR A 652 -5.28 14.74 -40.48
C TYR A 652 -4.50 14.79 -41.79
N THR A 653 -3.53 13.90 -41.99
CA THR A 653 -2.73 13.84 -43.22
C THR A 653 -3.33 12.92 -44.27
N ASN A 654 -4.30 12.08 -43.90
CA ASN A 654 -4.86 10.99 -44.71
C ASN A 654 -3.78 9.98 -45.18
N VAL A 655 -2.74 9.80 -44.36
CA VAL A 655 -1.62 8.87 -44.61
C VAL A 655 -1.66 7.77 -43.56
N ALA A 656 -1.51 6.51 -44.00
CA ALA A 656 -1.57 5.35 -43.12
C ALA A 656 -0.24 5.05 -42.40
N ASP A 657 0.87 5.61 -42.89
CA ASP A 657 2.22 5.45 -42.34
C ASP A 657 2.73 6.80 -41.83
N VAL A 658 2.68 7.01 -40.52
CA VAL A 658 3.02 8.28 -39.91
C VAL A 658 4.32 8.19 -39.14
N ILE A 659 5.15 9.23 -39.25
CA ILE A 659 6.42 9.33 -38.56
C ILE A 659 6.49 10.67 -37.84
N PHE A 660 6.86 10.62 -36.57
CA PHE A 660 7.15 11.80 -35.77
C PHE A 660 8.34 11.54 -34.84
N GLY A 661 9.01 12.60 -34.40
CA GLY A 661 10.13 12.50 -33.47
C GLY A 661 9.66 12.24 -32.05
N THR A 662 10.30 11.28 -31.37
CA THR A 662 10.14 11.04 -29.93
C THR A 662 11.47 11.25 -29.25
N VAL A 663 11.47 11.99 -28.13
CA VAL A 663 12.67 12.20 -27.31
C VAL A 663 12.71 11.13 -26.21
N LEU A 664 13.82 10.39 -26.17
CA LEU A 664 14.15 9.41 -25.15
C LEU A 664 15.21 9.99 -24.20
N SER A 665 15.27 9.52 -22.96
CA SER A 665 16.29 9.94 -22.00
C SER A 665 17.69 9.49 -22.38
N GLY A 666 17.81 8.39 -23.14
CA GLY A 666 19.07 7.69 -23.45
C GLY A 666 19.78 7.11 -22.22
N ARG A 667 19.11 7.10 -21.06
CA ARG A 667 19.62 6.49 -19.81
C ARG A 667 19.18 5.05 -19.60
N ASP A 668 18.61 4.47 -20.65
CA ASP A 668 18.18 3.09 -20.76
C ASP A 668 19.24 2.20 -21.43
N VAL A 669 20.37 2.77 -21.86
CA VAL A 669 21.50 2.03 -22.42
C VAL A 669 22.16 1.13 -21.35
N PRO A 670 22.75 0.00 -21.76
CA PRO A 670 23.42 -0.94 -20.85
C PRO A 670 24.79 -0.42 -20.40
N LEU A 671 24.83 0.75 -19.78
CA LEU A 671 26.03 1.35 -19.20
C LEU A 671 25.89 1.43 -17.68
N ALA A 672 26.86 0.88 -16.95
CA ALA A 672 26.89 0.94 -15.50
C ALA A 672 27.03 2.40 -15.02
N GLY A 673 26.13 2.82 -14.13
CA GLY A 673 26.07 4.17 -13.58
C GLY A 673 25.49 5.24 -14.51
N ILE A 674 24.84 4.86 -15.63
CA ILE A 674 24.23 5.81 -16.59
C ILE A 674 23.23 6.79 -15.97
N GLU A 675 22.50 6.34 -14.95
CA GLU A 675 21.58 7.15 -14.15
C GLU A 675 22.26 8.30 -13.40
N ASP A 676 23.57 8.12 -13.12
CA ASP A 676 24.42 9.03 -12.38
C ASP A 676 25.26 9.95 -13.25
N ILE A 677 25.30 9.72 -14.57
CA ILE A 677 26.07 10.54 -15.49
C ILE A 677 25.40 11.91 -15.64
N MET A 678 26.12 12.98 -15.27
CA MET A 678 25.69 14.36 -15.52
C MET A 678 26.10 14.80 -16.93
N GLY A 679 25.12 14.97 -17.80
CA GLY A 679 25.30 15.46 -19.17
C GLY A 679 24.14 15.06 -20.07
N PRO A 680 24.08 15.58 -21.31
CA PRO A 680 22.95 15.35 -22.20
C PRO A 680 23.01 13.95 -22.80
N THR A 681 22.21 13.01 -22.28
CA THR A 681 22.12 11.65 -22.84
C THR A 681 20.92 11.46 -23.75
N ILE A 682 20.09 12.48 -23.92
CA ILE A 682 18.85 12.37 -24.69
C ILE A 682 19.10 11.94 -26.14
N ALA A 683 18.15 11.19 -26.68
CA ALA A 683 18.15 10.80 -28.09
C ALA A 683 16.80 11.15 -28.70
N THR A 684 16.81 11.68 -29.93
CA THR A 684 15.57 11.88 -30.70
C THR A 684 15.49 10.78 -31.74
N VAL A 685 14.45 9.95 -31.67
CA VAL A 685 14.26 8.81 -32.58
C VAL A 685 12.99 8.98 -33.40
N PRO A 686 12.98 8.58 -34.69
CA PRO A 686 11.76 8.54 -35.47
C PRO A 686 10.85 7.43 -34.96
N THR A 687 9.64 7.79 -34.54
CA THR A 687 8.59 6.85 -34.16
C THR A 687 7.65 6.69 -35.34
N ARG A 688 7.73 5.52 -36.00
CA ARG A 688 6.90 5.13 -37.13
C ARG A 688 5.69 4.34 -36.64
N ILE A 689 4.49 4.79 -36.98
CA ILE A 689 3.23 4.18 -36.58
C ILE A 689 2.37 3.96 -37.81
N ARG A 690 1.79 2.75 -37.92
CA ARG A 690 0.90 2.37 -39.02
C ARG A 690 -0.47 1.91 -38.49
N PRO A 691 -1.42 2.83 -38.26
CA PRO A 691 -2.73 2.45 -37.73
C PRO A 691 -3.52 1.60 -38.74
N GLN A 692 -3.91 0.38 -38.35
CA GLN A 692 -4.72 -0.50 -39.19
C GLN A 692 -6.16 -0.58 -38.67
N LYS A 693 -7.15 -0.34 -39.54
CA LYS A 693 -8.58 -0.35 -39.16
C LYS A 693 -9.07 -1.71 -38.64
N SER A 694 -8.44 -2.80 -39.04
CA SER A 694 -8.78 -4.17 -38.63
C SER A 694 -8.11 -4.61 -37.33
N GLN A 695 -7.12 -3.86 -36.83
CA GLN A 695 -6.36 -4.23 -35.63
C GLN A 695 -7.14 -3.80 -34.37
N THR A 696 -7.11 -4.64 -33.33
CA THR A 696 -7.69 -4.27 -32.03
C THR A 696 -6.84 -3.18 -31.35
N VAL A 697 -7.46 -2.36 -30.49
CA VAL A 697 -6.72 -1.36 -29.69
C VAL A 697 -5.60 -2.00 -28.88
N HIS A 698 -5.83 -3.20 -28.36
CA HIS A 698 -4.87 -3.96 -27.57
C HIS A 698 -3.63 -4.35 -28.38
N GLU A 699 -3.83 -4.91 -29.58
CA GLU A 699 -2.73 -5.27 -30.48
C GLU A 699 -1.97 -4.03 -30.95
N TYR A 700 -2.67 -2.94 -31.24
CA TYR A 700 -2.07 -1.69 -31.66
C TYR A 700 -1.16 -1.09 -30.57
N LEU A 701 -1.65 -1.02 -29.32
CA LEU A 701 -0.85 -0.57 -28.18
C LEU A 701 0.35 -1.49 -27.92
N ARG A 702 0.18 -2.81 -28.10
CA ARG A 702 1.27 -3.78 -27.98
C ARG A 702 2.33 -3.61 -29.05
N THR A 703 1.96 -3.28 -30.29
CA THR A 703 2.91 -2.98 -31.37
C THR A 703 3.70 -1.73 -31.08
N ILE A 704 3.10 -0.70 -30.48
CA ILE A 704 3.79 0.57 -30.18
C ILE A 704 4.72 0.46 -28.97
N GLN A 705 4.37 -0.35 -27.97
CA GLN A 705 5.20 -0.53 -26.78
C GLN A 705 6.43 -1.42 -27.03
N ARG A 706 6.37 -2.30 -28.03
CA ARG A 706 7.48 -3.15 -28.45
C ARG A 706 8.41 -2.37 -29.36
#